data_AF-A0A2N3HJX8-F1
#
_entry.id   AF-A0A2N3HJX8-F1
#
_cell.length_a   1.000
_cell.length_b   1.000
_cell.length_c   1.000
_cell.angle_alpha   90.00
_cell.angle_beta   90.00
_cell.angle_gamma   90.00
#
_symmetry.space_group_name_H-M   'P 1'
#
loop_
_entity.id
_entity.type
_entity.pdbx_description
1 polymer ?
#
loop_
_entity_poly.entity_id
_entity_poly.type
_entity_poly.pdbx_seq_one_letter_code
_entity_poly.pdbx_strand_id
1 'polypeptide(L)'
;MTIDQIQEKLDRIEKDSTLQNLIAQANARYILYNTAESVDNYPKYTIKDDKLNLLAFHYLNLGCRFIENEHLKNGIFPLEKGASILENIHGSPEVKTNLGNYYGLISALSYYVCFQYSKAFILIKKIENDTVISKIVSLFISRNYQELQEIINSMMVNKIYTDDYLSENNEEIDSSKNIYEITIAKSLNNFIKYFYTGDKYLLELAKINLKNLKIIAEIKNEPDVWWVVRLLIIITDGISEASLWDSLEKYFDTSDELVRNYIHALTYKKYGRIYELFITQRNSLYKVISEENNGCVVSIPTSSGKTRIAEIAILDSISKNKGSKVLYIAPFKSLAYEIENSLDEIFHSIGISVSHLYGGSLFSKLDEKAIDESDVIIATPEKAKAMLRGNNEILNQIKLVVIDEGHLLGANKRLIVNEIFYEELRYFIKQNTGRFLLLSAVLPNAEDLAEWLTDSSENVFKANWRPSDERLGILQWNGDSVDLNWRSTDTERNSFNPKFILSQEQPLIGRQTRIRYFPETKNQAIASTAYKLRTFGPVLIFVGLKGSVFTIAREYDKCLTDETPFVFKNQNDWNAFELACLESYGEESEWIYFARKGILCHNADLLSDVRLPLERLMNKEKPRVIIATSTLGQGVNLGVSTVIFSTLYQAGNLITSRDFWNIAGRAGRAFVDHEGKILVALDTVNKNSKKVNRERNQIFNYFDKSKIDNAQSGCLELIKYLKREAESNDISFVKLIELLADNNISEIKSDSEETNNLLDWIDDGLLSLHDINSIDKNYEWTDDYFRNSLAYIQAEHSEDITGDQVIQFLKARTKGIVAKVGEDRNKWKSIIKSGIPLNSDLQIEDKLESLISIIQEYLSNENNIDNKIELLKNIENEINDINVLSEEFIESVNQDEIREKWLKAIPLSEIATLEKATSIVTKYYSYSLPWVLNGVSKKLKSKELNVESETIEELSILVELGLPNLVSVKIYQSGIRSRSSANEISELYDYELWDKSIKFYKNDLIENIEIYKDLVSDGASKWLVLLSKFSKREISVLQPIPDFTFPNRHKKTTRLLAEKINGVQYLTSPDYKFIEDISTSEIDFSSVNNINGVFFDYDESDGLWKMNNLNPYLKFEE
;
A
#
# COMPACT_ATOMS: atom_id res chain seq x y z
N MET A 1 3.11 5.09 45.45
CA MET A 1 4.38 4.41 45.11
C MET A 1 5.18 5.41 44.31
N THR A 2 6.46 5.55 44.60
CA THR A 2 7.36 6.31 43.71
C THR A 2 7.60 5.53 42.42
N ILE A 3 8.06 6.20 41.36
CA ILE A 3 8.38 5.58 40.06
C ILE A 3 9.41 4.44 40.24
N ASP A 4 10.43 4.65 41.07
CA ASP A 4 11.46 3.65 41.36
C ASP A 4 10.87 2.37 41.98
N GLN A 5 9.89 2.52 42.89
CA GLN A 5 9.19 1.37 43.50
C GLN A 5 8.32 0.62 42.48
N ILE A 6 7.80 1.31 41.46
CA ILE A 6 7.01 0.68 40.39
C ILE A 6 7.97 -0.11 39.47
N GLN A 7 9.10 0.49 39.09
CA GLN A 7 10.12 -0.15 38.24
C GLN A 7 10.74 -1.38 38.92
N GLU A 8 11.10 -1.28 40.21
CA GLU A 8 11.69 -2.41 40.96
C GLU A 8 10.75 -3.63 40.99
N LYS A 9 9.44 -3.39 41.15
CA LYS A 9 8.42 -4.45 41.11
C LYS A 9 8.28 -5.07 39.73
N LEU A 10 8.29 -4.26 38.68
CA LEU A 10 8.24 -4.74 37.30
C LEU A 10 9.45 -5.63 36.99
N ASP A 11 10.66 -5.15 37.29
CA ASP A 11 11.92 -5.88 37.06
C ASP A 11 11.95 -7.23 37.78
N ARG A 12 11.38 -7.30 39.00
CA ARG A 12 11.30 -8.55 39.77
C ARG A 12 10.43 -9.61 39.08
N ILE A 13 9.32 -9.20 38.47
CA ILE A 13 8.38 -10.12 37.80
C ILE A 13 8.93 -10.54 36.44
N GLU A 14 9.57 -9.63 35.71
CA GLU A 14 10.22 -9.93 34.43
C GLU A 14 11.34 -10.97 34.60
N LYS A 15 12.13 -10.90 35.67
CA LYS A 15 13.25 -11.83 35.91
C LYS A 15 12.81 -13.25 36.37
N ASP A 16 11.54 -13.49 36.66
CA ASP A 16 11.06 -14.80 37.14
C ASP A 16 10.75 -15.75 35.98
N SER A 17 11.72 -16.62 35.64
CA SER A 17 11.60 -17.60 34.55
C SER A 17 10.41 -18.56 34.68
N THR A 18 9.92 -18.81 35.90
CA THR A 18 8.76 -19.69 36.12
C THR A 18 7.48 -19.00 35.64
N LEU A 19 7.31 -17.72 35.97
CA LEU A 19 6.17 -16.93 35.50
C LEU A 19 6.18 -16.78 33.98
N GLN A 20 7.35 -16.51 33.40
CA GLN A 20 7.48 -16.33 31.95
C GLN A 20 7.18 -17.62 31.18
N ASN A 21 7.61 -18.79 31.71
CA ASN A 21 7.24 -20.08 31.13
C ASN A 21 5.73 -20.35 31.18
N LEU A 22 5.02 -19.92 32.23
CA LEU A 22 3.55 -20.06 32.29
C LEU A 22 2.86 -19.17 31.24
N ILE A 23 3.37 -17.96 31.01
CA ILE A 23 2.88 -17.06 29.95
C ILE A 23 3.10 -17.70 28.57
N ALA A 24 4.28 -18.28 28.33
CA ALA A 24 4.60 -18.97 27.07
C ALA A 24 3.67 -20.16 26.80
N GLN A 25 3.35 -20.95 27.82
CA GLN A 25 2.40 -22.05 27.68
C GLN A 25 0.99 -21.57 27.36
N ALA A 26 0.52 -20.50 28.03
CA ALA A 26 -0.80 -19.90 27.72
C ALA A 26 -0.87 -19.44 26.26
N ASN A 27 0.21 -18.83 25.76
CA ASN A 27 0.32 -18.41 24.38
C ASN A 27 0.34 -19.61 23.39
N ALA A 28 1.08 -20.68 23.69
CA ALA A 28 1.09 -21.90 22.86
C ALA A 28 -0.31 -22.53 22.77
N ARG A 29 -1.03 -22.56 23.89
CA ARG A 29 -2.41 -23.05 24.00
C ARG A 29 -3.38 -22.18 23.20
N TYR A 30 -3.20 -20.87 23.20
CA TYR A 30 -4.01 -19.92 22.41
C TYR A 30 -3.96 -20.22 20.90
N ILE A 31 -2.80 -20.61 20.36
CA ILE A 31 -2.66 -20.97 18.93
C ILE A 31 -3.56 -22.16 18.59
N LEU A 32 -3.51 -23.21 19.41
CA LEU A 32 -4.26 -24.45 19.17
C LEU A 32 -5.77 -24.21 19.17
N TYR A 33 -6.27 -23.42 20.13
CA TYR A 33 -7.68 -23.05 20.19
C TYR A 33 -8.13 -22.29 18.93
N ASN A 34 -7.33 -21.33 18.44
CA ASN A 34 -7.72 -20.58 17.24
C ASN A 34 -7.55 -21.39 15.94
N THR A 35 -6.97 -22.59 15.99
CA THR A 35 -6.96 -23.56 14.87
C THR A 35 -8.04 -24.62 14.96
N ALA A 36 -8.95 -24.52 15.94
CA ALA A 36 -9.97 -25.54 16.25
C ALA A 36 -9.36 -26.94 16.42
N GLU A 37 -8.17 -27.03 17.02
CA GLU A 37 -7.53 -28.30 17.34
C GLU A 37 -8.29 -28.98 18.48
N SER A 38 -8.45 -30.30 18.41
CA SER A 38 -9.07 -31.03 19.52
C SER A 38 -8.20 -30.94 20.78
N VAL A 39 -8.82 -30.64 21.92
CA VAL A 39 -8.14 -30.56 23.22
C VAL A 39 -7.39 -31.85 23.57
N ASP A 40 -7.86 -33.00 23.08
CA ASP A 40 -7.20 -34.30 23.27
C ASP A 40 -5.81 -34.36 22.62
N ASN A 41 -5.57 -33.54 21.59
CA ASN A 41 -4.29 -33.45 20.87
C ASN A 41 -3.33 -32.42 21.49
N TYR A 42 -3.73 -31.74 22.57
CA TYR A 42 -2.93 -30.69 23.16
C TYR A 42 -1.72 -31.28 23.90
N PRO A 43 -0.57 -30.59 23.89
CA PRO A 43 0.50 -30.85 24.84
C PRO A 43 0.00 -30.74 26.29
N LYS A 44 0.63 -31.49 27.20
CA LYS A 44 0.32 -31.41 28.65
C LYS A 44 0.84 -30.10 29.24
N TYR A 45 -0.01 -29.07 29.28
CA TYR A 45 0.32 -27.77 29.87
C TYR A 45 0.16 -27.76 31.41
N THR A 46 1.00 -27.00 32.12
CA THR A 46 0.99 -26.83 33.59
C THR A 46 0.30 -25.52 34.03
N ILE A 47 -0.44 -24.88 33.14
CA ILE A 47 -1.03 -23.54 33.31
C ILE A 47 -2.08 -23.52 34.43
N LYS A 48 -2.16 -22.40 35.16
CA LYS A 48 -3.26 -22.09 36.10
C LYS A 48 -3.84 -20.72 35.79
N ASP A 49 -5.00 -20.69 35.14
CA ASP A 49 -5.59 -19.47 34.58
C ASP A 49 -5.83 -18.37 35.64
N ASP A 50 -6.34 -18.72 36.83
CA ASP A 50 -6.56 -17.74 37.92
C ASP A 50 -5.30 -17.00 38.36
N LYS A 51 -4.15 -17.70 38.40
CA LYS A 51 -2.88 -17.08 38.79
C LYS A 51 -2.38 -16.12 37.72
N LEU A 52 -2.59 -16.46 36.45
CA LEU A 52 -2.22 -15.59 35.34
C LEU A 52 -3.15 -14.37 35.24
N ASN A 53 -4.44 -14.50 35.58
CA ASN A 53 -5.35 -13.36 35.70
C ASN A 53 -4.85 -12.35 36.73
N LEU A 54 -4.50 -12.81 37.93
CA LEU A 54 -3.93 -11.93 38.98
C LEU A 54 -2.63 -11.27 38.54
N LEU A 55 -1.75 -12.02 37.87
CA LEU A 55 -0.51 -11.50 37.30
C LEU A 55 -0.79 -10.40 36.27
N ALA A 56 -1.77 -10.62 35.39
CA ALA A 56 -2.17 -9.64 34.39
C ALA A 56 -2.66 -8.33 35.03
N PHE A 57 -3.58 -8.38 35.99
CA PHE A 57 -4.04 -7.17 36.71
C PHE A 57 -2.91 -6.47 37.47
N HIS A 58 -1.90 -7.21 37.93
CA HIS A 58 -0.72 -6.61 38.52
C HIS A 58 0.06 -5.77 37.51
N TYR A 59 0.32 -6.33 36.32
CA TYR A 59 0.93 -5.61 35.20
C TYR A 59 0.11 -4.38 34.78
N LEU A 60 -1.20 -4.52 34.59
CA LEU A 60 -2.10 -3.41 34.24
C LEU A 60 -2.02 -2.29 35.29
N ASN A 61 -2.03 -2.64 36.58
CA ASN A 61 -1.97 -1.65 37.64
C ASN A 61 -0.62 -0.92 37.70
N LEU A 62 0.50 -1.61 37.46
CA LEU A 62 1.82 -0.98 37.38
C LEU A 62 1.87 0.02 36.22
N GLY A 63 1.35 -0.37 35.05
CA GLY A 63 1.34 0.52 33.88
C GLY A 63 0.42 1.73 34.03
N CYS A 64 -0.81 1.55 34.55
CA CYS A 64 -1.68 2.70 34.85
C CYS A 64 -1.02 3.68 35.83
N ARG A 65 -0.27 3.18 36.83
CA ARG A 65 0.42 4.05 37.79
C ARG A 65 1.56 4.84 37.15
N PHE A 66 2.29 4.28 36.19
CA PHE A 66 3.27 5.06 35.42
C PHE A 66 2.57 6.21 34.67
N ILE A 67 1.48 5.92 33.96
CA ILE A 67 0.75 6.93 33.17
C ILE A 67 0.14 8.02 34.08
N GLU A 68 -0.46 7.63 35.21
CA GLU A 68 -1.03 8.56 36.20
C GLU A 68 0.04 9.48 36.83
N ASN A 69 1.33 9.14 36.74
CA ASN A 69 2.45 9.98 37.15
C ASN A 69 3.15 10.64 35.94
N GLU A 70 2.47 10.80 34.80
CA GLU A 70 2.98 11.44 33.57
C GLU A 70 4.13 10.69 32.88
N HIS A 71 4.35 9.41 33.21
CA HIS A 71 5.35 8.55 32.57
C HIS A 71 4.72 7.59 31.56
N LEU A 72 4.10 8.15 30.51
CA LEU A 72 3.38 7.38 29.48
C LEU A 72 4.24 6.25 28.87
N LYS A 73 5.48 6.58 28.44
CA LYS A 73 6.38 5.60 27.80
C LYS A 73 6.69 4.39 28.68
N ASN A 74 6.91 4.61 29.98
CA ASN A 74 7.18 3.54 30.94
C ASN A 74 5.93 2.70 31.25
N GLY A 75 4.74 3.28 31.14
CA GLY A 75 3.48 2.61 31.41
C GLY A 75 2.99 1.67 30.30
N ILE A 76 3.35 1.94 29.05
CA ILE A 76 2.88 1.17 27.88
C ILE A 76 3.28 -0.30 27.95
N PHE A 77 4.56 -0.61 28.22
CA PHE A 77 5.06 -1.99 28.26
C PHE A 77 4.31 -2.89 29.25
N PRO A 78 4.22 -2.54 30.57
CA PRO A 78 3.50 -3.38 31.52
C PRO A 78 2.00 -3.45 31.21
N LEU A 79 1.36 -2.38 30.73
CA LEU A 79 -0.05 -2.43 30.32
C LEU A 79 -0.28 -3.40 29.15
N GLU A 80 0.56 -3.34 28.12
CA GLU A 80 0.46 -4.22 26.96
C GLU A 80 0.71 -5.69 27.34
N LYS A 81 1.68 -5.95 28.23
CA LYS A 81 1.96 -7.30 28.73
C LYS A 81 0.78 -7.86 29.54
N GLY A 82 0.18 -7.04 30.42
CA GLY A 82 -1.03 -7.43 31.16
C GLY A 82 -2.21 -7.74 30.23
N ALA A 83 -2.45 -6.89 29.22
CA ALA A 83 -3.50 -7.10 28.22
C ALA A 83 -3.31 -8.42 27.45
N SER A 84 -2.07 -8.70 27.01
CA SER A 84 -1.74 -9.93 26.28
C SER A 84 -1.93 -11.20 27.09
N ILE A 85 -1.64 -11.17 28.39
CA ILE A 85 -1.88 -12.33 29.26
C ILE A 85 -3.38 -12.63 29.34
N LEU A 86 -4.23 -11.62 29.54
CA LEU A 86 -5.68 -11.81 29.56
C LEU A 86 -6.21 -12.35 28.23
N GLU A 87 -5.70 -11.83 27.10
CA GLU A 87 -6.08 -12.32 25.78
C GLU A 87 -5.68 -13.78 25.55
N ASN A 88 -4.45 -14.18 25.90
CA ASN A 88 -3.99 -15.56 25.71
C ASN A 88 -4.86 -16.57 26.48
N ILE A 89 -5.52 -16.14 27.55
CA ILE A 89 -6.41 -16.97 28.37
C ILE A 89 -7.84 -16.91 27.86
N HIS A 90 -8.39 -15.72 27.61
CA HIS A 90 -9.83 -15.49 27.40
C HIS A 90 -10.21 -15.03 25.98
N GLY A 91 -9.24 -14.72 25.12
CA GLY A 91 -9.46 -14.12 23.81
C GLY A 91 -9.84 -15.10 22.70
N SER A 92 -9.91 -16.41 23.00
CA SER A 92 -10.37 -17.42 22.04
C SER A 92 -11.89 -17.63 22.16
N PRO A 93 -12.65 -17.61 21.05
CA PRO A 93 -14.07 -17.94 21.06
C PRO A 93 -14.40 -19.35 21.59
N GLU A 94 -13.44 -20.27 21.53
CA GLU A 94 -13.60 -21.64 22.02
C GLU A 94 -13.46 -21.75 23.55
N VAL A 95 -12.96 -20.70 24.21
CA VAL A 95 -12.74 -20.68 25.66
C VAL A 95 -13.84 -19.86 26.33
N LYS A 96 -14.77 -20.55 27.00
CA LYS A 96 -15.80 -19.91 27.83
C LYS A 96 -15.44 -20.05 29.31
N THR A 97 -14.96 -18.97 29.90
CA THR A 97 -14.60 -18.86 31.32
C THR A 97 -15.56 -17.93 32.06
N ASN A 98 -15.68 -18.12 33.38
CA ASN A 98 -16.40 -17.18 34.22
C ASN A 98 -15.69 -15.81 34.19
N LEU A 99 -16.43 -14.73 33.94
CA LEU A 99 -15.90 -13.37 33.72
C LEU A 99 -15.00 -13.19 32.49
N GLY A 100 -14.93 -14.17 31.57
CA GLY A 100 -14.09 -14.10 30.37
C GLY A 100 -14.34 -12.85 29.52
N ASN A 101 -15.62 -12.48 29.34
CA ASN A 101 -16.01 -11.28 28.60
C ASN A 101 -15.50 -9.99 29.26
N TYR A 102 -15.58 -9.90 30.59
CA TYR A 102 -15.05 -8.76 31.34
C TYR A 102 -13.53 -8.65 31.21
N TYR A 103 -12.80 -9.76 31.35
CA TYR A 103 -11.34 -9.77 31.18
C TYR A 103 -10.92 -9.40 29.75
N GLY A 104 -11.67 -9.88 28.76
CA GLY A 104 -11.50 -9.48 27.37
C GLY A 104 -11.72 -7.97 27.17
N LEU A 105 -12.77 -7.39 27.77
CA LEU A 105 -13.05 -5.95 27.70
C LEU A 105 -11.91 -5.11 28.31
N ILE A 106 -11.42 -5.50 29.49
CA ILE A 106 -10.29 -4.84 30.15
C ILE A 106 -9.01 -4.95 29.30
N SER A 107 -8.77 -6.11 28.69
CA SER A 107 -7.64 -6.30 27.78
C SER A 107 -7.75 -5.38 26.56
N ALA A 108 -8.92 -5.30 25.92
CA ALA A 108 -9.15 -4.42 24.76
C ALA A 108 -8.98 -2.93 25.12
N LEU A 109 -9.53 -2.48 26.24
CA LEU A 109 -9.33 -1.11 26.75
C LEU A 109 -7.85 -0.82 27.03
N SER A 110 -7.14 -1.77 27.62
CA SER A 110 -5.70 -1.62 27.93
C SER A 110 -4.87 -1.54 26.65
N TYR A 111 -5.20 -2.32 25.61
CA TYR A 111 -4.58 -2.17 24.29
C TYR A 111 -4.87 -0.80 23.68
N TYR A 112 -6.09 -0.27 23.82
CA TYR A 112 -6.43 1.06 23.33
C TYR A 112 -5.58 2.14 24.02
N VAL A 113 -5.44 2.08 25.35
CA VAL A 113 -4.57 2.97 26.14
C VAL A 113 -3.12 2.93 25.64
N CYS A 114 -2.63 1.77 25.23
CA CYS A 114 -1.27 1.62 24.67
C CYS A 114 -1.13 2.08 23.21
N PHE A 115 -2.14 2.73 22.63
CA PHE A 115 -2.22 3.06 21.20
C PHE A 115 -2.17 1.83 20.28
N GLN A 116 -2.46 0.63 20.80
CA GLN A 116 -2.56 -0.62 20.06
C GLN A 116 -3.99 -0.79 19.53
N TYR A 117 -4.48 0.20 18.78
CA TYR A 117 -5.86 0.28 18.30
C TYR A 117 -6.29 -0.95 17.50
N SER A 118 -5.37 -1.48 16.69
CA SER A 118 -5.57 -2.72 15.92
C SER A 118 -5.91 -3.90 16.84
N LYS A 119 -5.09 -4.15 17.87
CA LYS A 119 -5.28 -5.24 18.83
C LYS A 119 -6.58 -5.07 19.62
N ALA A 120 -6.86 -3.85 20.09
CA ALA A 120 -8.10 -3.53 20.81
C ALA A 120 -9.35 -3.84 19.96
N PHE A 121 -9.36 -3.38 18.71
CA PHE A 121 -10.46 -3.58 17.77
C PHE A 121 -10.69 -5.05 17.40
N ILE A 122 -9.62 -5.83 17.25
CA ILE A 122 -9.72 -7.25 16.90
C ILE A 122 -10.26 -8.05 18.08
N LEU A 123 -9.72 -7.80 19.27
CA LEU A 123 -10.11 -8.53 20.48
C LEU A 123 -11.57 -8.26 20.86
N ILE A 124 -12.01 -7.00 20.80
CA ILE A 124 -13.36 -6.63 21.22
C ILE A 124 -14.45 -7.29 20.38
N LYS A 125 -14.16 -7.59 19.10
CA LYS A 125 -15.08 -8.31 18.20
C LYS A 125 -15.27 -9.78 18.54
N LYS A 126 -14.38 -10.37 19.35
CA LYS A 126 -14.47 -11.78 19.77
C LYS A 126 -15.24 -11.97 21.07
N ILE A 127 -15.62 -10.88 21.75
CA ILE A 127 -16.20 -10.89 23.09
C ILE A 127 -17.70 -10.67 23.02
N GLU A 128 -18.46 -11.43 23.82
CA GLU A 128 -19.90 -11.25 23.97
C GLU A 128 -20.20 -10.09 24.96
N ASN A 129 -21.25 -9.31 24.68
CA ASN A 129 -21.60 -8.14 25.48
C ASN A 129 -22.69 -8.48 26.51
N ASP A 130 -22.30 -8.63 27.77
CA ASP A 130 -23.20 -9.04 28.86
C ASP A 130 -23.94 -7.86 29.54
N THR A 131 -23.46 -6.63 29.34
CA THR A 131 -23.97 -5.42 30.00
C THR A 131 -24.12 -4.24 29.02
N VAL A 132 -24.88 -3.22 29.40
CA VAL A 132 -24.97 -1.97 28.62
C VAL A 132 -23.60 -1.30 28.53
N ILE A 133 -22.85 -1.22 29.64
CA ILE A 133 -21.49 -0.66 29.70
C ILE A 133 -20.56 -1.40 28.73
N SER A 134 -20.52 -2.73 28.79
CA SER A 134 -19.68 -3.52 27.87
C SER A 134 -20.08 -3.31 26.42
N LYS A 135 -21.40 -3.23 26.12
CA LYS A 135 -21.91 -2.98 24.77
C LYS A 135 -21.47 -1.61 24.23
N ILE A 136 -21.68 -0.53 24.98
CA ILE A 136 -21.34 0.84 24.51
C ILE A 136 -19.83 1.02 24.36
N VAL A 137 -19.03 0.47 25.28
CA VAL A 137 -17.56 0.50 25.18
C VAL A 137 -17.08 -0.37 24.02
N SER A 138 -17.70 -1.54 23.80
CA SER A 138 -17.39 -2.41 22.66
C SER A 138 -17.64 -1.71 21.33
N LEU A 139 -18.76 -1.01 21.18
CA LEU A 139 -19.08 -0.24 19.98
C LEU A 139 -18.10 0.93 19.77
N PHE A 140 -17.66 1.58 20.85
CA PHE A 140 -16.65 2.62 20.77
C PHE A 140 -15.30 2.07 20.27
N ILE A 141 -14.77 1.02 20.88
CA ILE A 141 -13.47 0.42 20.50
C ILE A 141 -13.54 -0.17 19.08
N SER A 142 -14.66 -0.77 18.72
CA SER A 142 -14.90 -1.29 17.35
C SER A 142 -15.25 -0.21 16.33
N ARG A 143 -15.22 1.07 16.71
CA ARG A 143 -15.48 2.24 15.86
C ARG A 143 -16.84 2.20 15.16
N ASN A 144 -17.83 1.50 15.74
CA ASN A 144 -19.21 1.49 15.27
C ASN A 144 -20.00 2.63 15.93
N TYR A 145 -19.61 3.86 15.60
CA TYR A 145 -20.16 5.06 16.24
C TYR A 145 -21.62 5.31 15.91
N GLN A 146 -22.11 4.86 14.75
CA GLN A 146 -23.51 4.99 14.38
C GLN A 146 -24.41 4.19 15.34
N GLU A 147 -24.15 2.88 15.50
CA GLU A 147 -24.93 2.05 16.43
C GLU A 147 -24.76 2.54 17.89
N LEU A 148 -23.57 3.00 18.25
CA LEU A 148 -23.33 3.58 19.57
C LEU A 148 -24.19 4.84 19.80
N GLN A 149 -24.22 5.76 18.84
CA GLN A 149 -25.04 6.97 18.90
C GLN A 149 -26.53 6.64 18.96
N GLU A 150 -27.02 5.66 18.19
CA GLU A 150 -28.41 5.19 18.25
C GLU A 150 -28.78 4.71 19.67
N ILE A 151 -27.91 3.93 20.32
CA ILE A 151 -28.11 3.48 21.69
C ILE A 151 -28.11 4.68 22.65
N ILE A 152 -27.12 5.58 22.55
CA ILE A 152 -27.01 6.76 23.42
C ILE A 152 -28.26 7.64 23.29
N ASN A 153 -28.68 7.93 22.06
CA ASN A 153 -29.91 8.67 21.75
C ASN A 153 -31.12 8.02 22.41
N SER A 154 -31.26 6.68 22.29
CA SER A 154 -32.37 5.96 22.93
C SER A 154 -32.35 6.05 24.47
N MET A 155 -31.17 6.09 25.09
CA MET A 155 -31.01 6.25 26.53
C MET A 155 -31.40 7.67 26.98
N MET A 156 -31.06 8.70 26.19
CA MET A 156 -31.31 10.10 26.55
C MET A 156 -32.80 10.46 26.65
N VAL A 157 -33.65 9.82 25.85
CA VAL A 157 -35.11 10.06 25.87
C VAL A 157 -35.86 9.09 26.79
N ASN A 158 -35.16 8.12 27.37
CA ASN A 158 -35.78 7.12 28.23
C ASN A 158 -35.91 7.63 29.67
N LYS A 159 -37.13 7.57 30.21
CA LYS A 159 -37.47 8.07 31.54
C LYS A 159 -36.57 7.53 32.65
N ILE A 160 -36.10 6.28 32.56
CA ILE A 160 -35.26 5.66 33.61
C ILE A 160 -33.87 6.30 33.77
N TYR A 161 -33.41 7.05 32.76
CA TYR A 161 -32.12 7.75 32.76
C TYR A 161 -32.29 9.27 32.97
N THR A 162 -33.51 9.76 33.18
CA THR A 162 -33.74 11.18 33.45
C THR A 162 -33.28 11.57 34.84
N ASP A 163 -32.74 12.79 34.98
CA ASP A 163 -32.24 13.30 36.26
C ASP A 163 -33.32 13.26 37.35
N ASP A 164 -34.57 13.60 37.01
CA ASP A 164 -35.72 13.54 37.91
C ASP A 164 -35.93 12.12 38.45
N TYR A 165 -36.04 11.11 37.57
CA TYR A 165 -36.25 9.71 37.96
C TYR A 165 -35.09 9.16 38.79
N LEU A 166 -33.86 9.43 38.37
CA LEU A 166 -32.66 8.98 39.09
C LEU A 166 -32.64 9.59 40.48
N SER A 167 -32.91 10.89 40.61
CA SER A 167 -32.91 11.60 41.88
C SER A 167 -33.97 11.07 42.87
N GLU A 168 -35.15 10.70 42.37
CA GLU A 168 -36.26 10.18 43.17
C GLU A 168 -36.03 8.72 43.61
N ASN A 169 -35.29 7.92 42.83
CA ASN A 169 -35.09 6.49 43.07
C ASN A 169 -33.65 6.12 43.47
N ASN A 170 -32.87 7.09 43.98
CA ASN A 170 -31.43 6.98 44.28
C ASN A 170 -31.01 5.80 45.21
N GLU A 171 -31.94 5.23 45.99
CA GLU A 171 -31.66 4.11 46.91
C GLU A 171 -31.77 2.73 46.24
N GLU A 172 -32.32 2.64 45.03
CA GLU A 172 -32.43 1.40 44.28
C GLU A 172 -31.09 0.98 43.64
N ILE A 173 -30.80 -0.32 43.63
CA ILE A 173 -29.59 -0.87 42.99
C ILE A 173 -29.59 -0.56 41.49
N ASP A 174 -30.76 -0.57 40.85
CA ASP A 174 -30.91 -0.30 39.42
C ASP A 174 -30.68 1.17 39.07
N SER A 175 -31.08 2.13 39.92
CA SER A 175 -30.81 3.56 39.68
C SER A 175 -29.32 3.88 39.78
N SER A 176 -28.62 3.25 40.73
CA SER A 176 -27.15 3.35 40.84
C SER A 176 -26.44 2.85 39.59
N LYS A 177 -26.90 1.74 39.00
CA LYS A 177 -26.38 1.20 37.75
C LYS A 177 -26.63 2.13 36.57
N ASN A 178 -27.83 2.70 36.47
CA ASN A 178 -28.20 3.62 35.41
C ASN A 178 -27.32 4.88 35.39
N ILE A 179 -26.88 5.37 36.55
CA ILE A 179 -25.94 6.51 36.66
C ILE A 179 -24.61 6.20 35.98
N TYR A 180 -24.05 5.00 36.19
CA TYR A 180 -22.82 4.58 35.52
C TYR A 180 -23.01 4.50 34.00
N GLU A 181 -24.08 3.84 33.57
CA GLU A 181 -24.39 3.65 32.16
C GLU A 181 -24.54 4.98 31.42
N ILE A 182 -25.36 5.91 31.92
CA ILE A 182 -25.61 7.20 31.26
C ILE A 182 -24.38 8.13 31.27
N THR A 183 -23.59 8.12 32.34
CA THR A 183 -22.40 8.97 32.45
C THR A 183 -21.29 8.50 31.51
N ILE A 184 -21.08 7.19 31.40
CA ILE A 184 -20.14 6.60 30.43
C ILE A 184 -20.63 6.87 29.01
N ALA A 185 -21.93 6.65 28.72
CA ALA A 185 -22.54 6.95 27.42
C ALA A 185 -22.32 8.41 26.99
N LYS A 186 -22.60 9.38 27.87
CA LYS A 186 -22.32 10.82 27.63
C LYS A 186 -20.85 11.08 27.31
N SER A 187 -19.95 10.47 28.08
CA SER A 187 -18.50 10.64 27.91
C SER A 187 -18.00 10.06 26.57
N LEU A 188 -18.51 8.89 26.17
CA LEU A 188 -18.20 8.29 24.86
C LEU A 188 -18.76 9.12 23.70
N ASN A 189 -19.96 9.69 23.84
CA ASN A 189 -20.50 10.61 22.83
C ASN A 189 -19.62 11.85 22.65
N ASN A 190 -19.13 12.41 23.76
CA ASN A 190 -18.22 13.56 23.70
C ASN A 190 -16.91 13.21 22.95
N PHE A 191 -16.36 12.01 23.11
CA PHE A 191 -15.21 11.56 22.31
C PHE A 191 -15.55 11.51 20.81
N ILE A 192 -16.71 10.94 20.47
CA ILE A 192 -17.15 10.84 19.07
C ILE A 192 -17.33 12.22 18.46
N LYS A 193 -18.03 13.12 19.16
CA LYS A 193 -18.25 14.49 18.68
C LYS A 193 -16.92 15.24 18.55
N TYR A 194 -15.98 15.06 19.48
CA TYR A 194 -14.62 15.60 19.36
C TYR A 194 -13.92 15.18 18.06
N PHE A 195 -14.00 13.90 17.68
CA PHE A 195 -13.38 13.45 16.43
C PHE A 195 -13.91 14.18 15.18
N TYR A 196 -15.19 14.60 15.19
CA TYR A 196 -15.80 15.32 14.08
C TYR A 196 -15.60 16.85 14.15
N THR A 197 -15.52 17.43 15.34
CA THR A 197 -15.53 18.89 15.53
C THR A 197 -14.19 19.49 15.92
N GLY A 198 -13.30 18.72 16.55
CA GLY A 198 -12.07 19.23 17.18
C GLY A 198 -12.31 20.04 18.46
N ASP A 199 -13.53 20.05 19.02
CA ASP A 199 -13.85 20.88 20.19
C ASP A 199 -13.32 20.28 21.50
N LYS A 200 -12.19 20.82 21.99
CA LYS A 200 -11.49 20.40 23.20
C LYS A 200 -12.35 20.46 24.47
N TYR A 201 -13.39 21.31 24.52
CA TYR A 201 -14.31 21.37 25.66
C TYR A 201 -15.02 20.03 25.89
N LEU A 202 -15.33 19.29 24.83
CA LEU A 202 -16.00 17.99 24.92
C LEU A 202 -15.14 16.94 25.64
N LEU A 203 -13.83 16.91 25.36
CA LEU A 203 -12.89 16.01 26.02
C LEU A 203 -12.74 16.35 27.51
N GLU A 204 -12.60 17.64 27.85
CA GLU A 204 -12.52 18.09 29.24
C GLU A 204 -13.79 17.72 30.03
N LEU A 205 -14.97 17.92 29.43
CA LEU A 205 -16.24 17.54 30.03
C LEU A 205 -16.32 16.04 30.28
N ALA A 206 -15.91 15.21 29.31
CA ALA A 206 -15.87 13.76 29.47
C ALA A 206 -14.90 13.33 30.59
N LYS A 207 -13.71 13.94 30.64
CA LYS A 207 -12.70 13.64 31.66
C LYS A 207 -13.17 13.98 33.08
N ILE A 208 -13.85 15.12 33.26
CA ILE A 208 -14.44 15.51 34.55
C ILE A 208 -15.50 14.49 34.98
N ASN A 209 -16.41 14.14 34.07
CA ASN A 209 -17.49 13.17 34.36
C ASN A 209 -16.92 11.80 34.76
N LEU A 210 -15.94 11.29 34.03
CA LEU A 210 -15.30 10.00 34.33
C LEU A 210 -14.51 10.04 35.65
N LYS A 211 -13.81 11.14 35.97
CA LYS A 211 -13.11 11.30 37.26
C LYS A 211 -14.08 11.24 38.44
N ASN A 212 -15.20 11.94 38.35
CA ASN A 212 -16.25 11.87 39.37
C ASN A 212 -16.78 10.44 39.52
N LEU A 213 -17.02 9.76 38.40
CA LEU A 213 -17.53 8.39 38.39
C LEU A 213 -16.54 7.38 39.00
N LYS A 214 -15.23 7.56 38.78
CA LYS A 214 -14.18 6.73 39.39
C LYS A 214 -14.19 6.82 40.92
N ILE A 215 -14.37 8.03 41.46
CA ILE A 215 -14.45 8.26 42.92
C ILE A 215 -15.69 7.56 43.48
N ILE A 216 -16.83 7.65 42.80
CA ILE A 216 -18.07 6.98 43.22
C ILE A 216 -17.88 5.46 43.25
N ALA A 217 -17.31 4.86 42.20
CA ALA A 217 -17.04 3.43 42.13
C ALA A 217 -16.06 2.96 43.22
N GLU A 218 -15.08 3.79 43.57
CA GLU A 218 -14.14 3.52 44.67
C GLU A 218 -14.84 3.54 46.03
N ILE A 219 -15.70 4.52 46.29
CA ILE A 219 -16.49 4.63 47.53
C ILE A 219 -17.44 3.43 47.68
N LYS A 220 -18.06 3.00 46.57
CA LYS A 220 -18.99 1.86 46.56
C LYS A 220 -18.30 0.49 46.52
N ASN A 221 -16.97 0.44 46.39
CA ASN A 221 -16.18 -0.79 46.28
C ASN A 221 -16.61 -1.69 45.10
N GLU A 222 -16.79 -1.09 43.93
CA GLU A 222 -17.18 -1.73 42.66
C GLU A 222 -15.97 -1.81 41.70
N PRO A 223 -15.09 -2.81 41.86
CA PRO A 223 -13.81 -2.86 41.15
C PRO A 223 -13.95 -3.06 39.64
N ASP A 224 -15.02 -3.71 39.18
CA ASP A 224 -15.34 -3.96 37.78
C ASP A 224 -15.59 -2.66 37.00
N VAL A 225 -16.47 -1.81 37.51
CA VAL A 225 -16.74 -0.48 36.93
C VAL A 225 -15.53 0.43 37.11
N TRP A 226 -14.87 0.37 38.27
CA TRP A 226 -13.69 1.18 38.56
C TRP A 226 -12.56 0.98 37.52
N TRP A 227 -12.31 -0.26 37.09
CA TRP A 227 -11.29 -0.54 36.08
C TRP A 227 -11.66 0.03 34.71
N VAL A 228 -12.91 -0.12 34.28
CA VAL A 228 -13.39 0.45 33.01
C VAL A 228 -13.24 1.97 33.01
N VAL A 229 -13.73 2.64 34.06
CA VAL A 229 -13.66 4.10 34.17
C VAL A 229 -12.21 4.58 34.27
N ARG A 230 -11.35 3.90 35.04
CA ARG A 230 -9.92 4.24 35.14
C ARG A 230 -9.25 4.22 33.77
N LEU A 231 -9.50 3.20 32.95
CA LEU A 231 -8.93 3.11 31.61
C LEU A 231 -9.52 4.17 30.67
N LEU A 232 -10.84 4.44 30.74
CA LEU A 232 -11.48 5.51 29.95
C LEU A 232 -10.91 6.91 30.26
N ILE A 233 -10.55 7.20 31.52
CA ILE A 233 -9.86 8.45 31.88
C ILE A 233 -8.50 8.54 31.19
N ILE A 234 -7.75 7.44 31.11
CA ILE A 234 -6.45 7.45 30.41
C ILE A 234 -6.67 7.60 28.90
N ILE A 235 -7.73 7.01 28.35
CA ILE A 235 -8.11 7.15 26.94
C ILE A 235 -8.40 8.61 26.58
N THR A 236 -8.97 9.43 27.47
CA THR A 236 -9.18 10.87 27.17
C THR A 236 -7.87 11.57 26.83
N ASP A 237 -6.82 11.24 27.58
CA ASP A 237 -5.50 11.83 27.43
C ASP A 237 -4.82 11.27 26.18
N GLY A 238 -4.99 9.98 25.91
CA GLY A 238 -4.55 9.36 24.66
C GLY A 238 -5.20 9.96 23.41
N ILE A 239 -6.50 10.27 23.46
CA ILE A 239 -7.21 10.94 22.35
C ILE A 239 -6.61 12.32 22.08
N SER A 240 -6.36 13.12 23.13
CA SER A 240 -5.73 14.44 22.99
C SER A 240 -4.31 14.40 22.41
N GLU A 241 -3.65 13.23 22.46
CA GLU A 241 -2.32 13.05 21.89
C GLU A 241 -2.35 12.50 20.46
N ALA A 242 -3.39 11.73 20.11
CA ALA A 242 -3.40 10.88 18.94
C ALA A 242 -4.43 11.26 17.87
N SER A 243 -5.43 12.06 18.23
CA SER A 243 -6.48 12.48 17.28
C SER A 243 -5.90 13.20 16.07
N LEU A 244 -6.63 13.17 14.94
CA LEU A 244 -6.25 13.93 13.76
C LEU A 244 -6.12 15.44 14.07
N TRP A 245 -7.04 16.00 14.86
CA TRP A 245 -7.03 17.40 15.25
C TRP A 245 -5.75 17.78 16.01
N ASP A 246 -5.45 17.12 17.12
CA ASP A 246 -4.28 17.47 17.95
C ASP A 246 -2.95 17.10 17.29
N SER A 247 -2.94 16.06 16.46
CA SER A 247 -1.72 15.64 15.77
C SER A 247 -1.34 16.63 14.67
N LEU A 248 -2.34 17.17 13.96
CA LEU A 248 -2.13 18.09 12.83
C LEU A 248 -2.03 19.56 13.27
N GLU A 249 -2.72 19.98 14.34
CA GLU A 249 -2.65 21.36 14.90
C GLU A 249 -1.22 21.79 15.28
N LYS A 250 -0.33 20.83 15.56
CA LYS A 250 1.09 21.09 15.82
C LYS A 250 1.86 21.62 14.61
N TYR A 251 1.36 21.39 13.40
CA TYR A 251 2.06 21.65 12.14
C TYR A 251 1.23 22.49 11.15
N PHE A 252 -0.09 22.48 11.29
CA PHE A 252 -1.03 23.14 10.39
C PHE A 252 -1.98 24.04 11.19
N ASP A 253 -2.44 25.12 10.55
CA ASP A 253 -3.61 25.84 11.03
C ASP A 253 -4.86 25.00 10.72
N THR A 254 -5.47 24.39 11.74
CA THR A 254 -6.67 23.56 11.60
C THR A 254 -7.93 24.37 11.28
N SER A 255 -7.85 25.70 11.31
CA SER A 255 -8.91 26.58 10.82
C SER A 255 -8.87 26.78 9.29
N ASP A 256 -7.74 26.46 8.64
CA ASP A 256 -7.61 26.46 7.19
C ASP A 256 -8.59 25.45 6.57
N GLU A 257 -9.30 25.89 5.53
CA GLU A 257 -10.37 25.11 4.91
C GLU A 257 -9.84 23.79 4.31
N LEU A 258 -8.66 23.79 3.70
CA LEU A 258 -8.08 22.60 3.07
C LEU A 258 -7.72 21.55 4.14
N VAL A 259 -7.09 21.98 5.22
CA VAL A 259 -6.68 21.10 6.34
C VAL A 259 -7.90 20.55 7.05
N ARG A 260 -8.89 21.40 7.33
CA ARG A 260 -10.15 21.01 7.95
C ARG A 260 -10.90 19.99 7.08
N ASN A 261 -11.03 20.26 5.78
CA ASN A 261 -11.69 19.36 4.84
C ASN A 261 -10.92 18.03 4.72
N TYR A 262 -9.59 18.04 4.82
CA TYR A 262 -8.79 16.81 4.88
C TYR A 262 -9.14 15.96 6.11
N ILE A 263 -9.20 16.56 7.32
CA ILE A 263 -9.62 15.85 8.53
C ILE A 263 -11.04 15.29 8.38
N HIS A 264 -11.95 16.07 7.80
CA HIS A 264 -13.32 15.63 7.55
C HIS A 264 -13.42 14.51 6.51
N ALA A 265 -12.63 14.55 5.44
CA ALA A 265 -12.57 13.48 4.45
C ALA A 265 -12.19 12.14 5.10
N LEU A 266 -11.27 12.14 6.08
CA LEU A 266 -10.85 10.94 6.79
C LEU A 266 -11.86 10.42 7.81
N THR A 267 -12.56 11.33 8.49
CA THR A 267 -13.49 10.99 9.57
C THR A 267 -14.88 10.61 9.05
N TYR A 268 -15.32 11.20 7.94
CA TYR A 268 -16.64 10.93 7.32
C TYR A 268 -16.63 9.85 6.24
N LYS A 269 -15.46 9.35 5.84
CA LYS A 269 -15.33 8.27 4.85
C LYS A 269 -16.29 7.10 5.12
N LYS A 270 -16.90 6.54 4.07
CA LYS A 270 -17.85 5.42 4.23
C LYS A 270 -17.21 4.17 4.85
N TYR A 271 -15.99 3.85 4.43
CA TYR A 271 -15.22 2.68 4.88
C TYR A 271 -13.83 3.10 5.36
N GLY A 272 -13.31 2.47 6.41
CA GLY A 272 -11.94 2.72 6.88
C GLY A 272 -11.73 4.11 7.50
N ARG A 273 -12.73 4.63 8.22
CA ARG A 273 -12.65 5.92 8.94
C ARG A 273 -11.43 5.98 9.84
N ILE A 274 -10.73 7.12 9.79
CA ILE A 274 -9.54 7.37 10.60
C ILE A 274 -9.86 8.53 11.53
N TYR A 275 -9.67 8.30 12.82
CA TYR A 275 -9.88 9.29 13.87
C TYR A 275 -8.58 9.65 14.59
N GLU A 276 -7.62 8.72 14.60
CA GLU A 276 -6.36 8.82 15.32
C GLU A 276 -5.22 8.28 14.45
N LEU A 277 -4.04 8.89 14.59
CA LEU A 277 -2.82 8.48 13.91
C LEU A 277 -2.01 7.47 14.73
N PHE A 278 -1.37 6.53 14.05
CA PHE A 278 -0.42 5.61 14.66
C PHE A 278 0.79 6.34 15.22
N ILE A 279 1.46 5.71 16.19
CA ILE A 279 2.63 6.30 16.86
C ILE A 279 3.77 6.62 15.89
N THR A 280 3.98 5.78 14.88
CA THR A 280 4.97 6.01 13.81
C THR A 280 4.62 7.19 12.92
N GLN A 281 3.34 7.34 12.58
CA GLN A 281 2.85 8.47 11.80
C GLN A 281 3.08 9.77 12.58
N ARG A 282 2.59 9.86 13.82
CA ARG A 282 2.73 11.04 14.69
C ARG A 282 4.18 11.43 14.93
N ASN A 283 5.01 10.48 15.32
CA ASN A 283 6.41 10.74 15.64
C ASN A 283 7.25 11.05 14.40
N SER A 284 6.78 10.77 13.17
CA SER A 284 7.53 11.13 11.96
C SER A 284 7.30 12.58 11.50
N LEU A 285 6.16 13.18 11.85
CA LEU A 285 5.70 14.43 11.23
C LEU A 285 6.66 15.60 11.42
N TYR A 286 7.29 15.73 12.60
CA TYR A 286 8.20 16.85 12.87
C TYR A 286 9.43 16.87 11.94
N LYS A 287 9.90 15.71 11.45
CA LYS A 287 10.98 15.64 10.47
C LYS A 287 10.46 15.78 9.04
N VAL A 288 9.31 15.20 8.75
CA VAL A 288 8.72 15.15 7.40
C VAL A 288 8.21 16.53 6.94
N ILE A 289 7.66 17.34 7.85
CA ILE A 289 7.05 18.64 7.55
C ILE A 289 8.04 19.80 7.74
N SER A 290 9.21 19.56 8.33
CA SER A 290 10.22 20.59 8.61
C SER A 290 10.56 21.40 7.35
N GLU A 291 10.55 22.73 7.49
CA GLU A 291 10.96 23.67 6.44
C GLU A 291 12.48 23.87 6.42
N GLU A 292 13.16 23.56 7.53
CA GLU A 292 14.63 23.64 7.61
C GLU A 292 15.31 22.48 6.86
N ASN A 293 14.55 21.43 6.53
CA ASN A 293 15.07 20.22 5.91
C ASN A 293 14.76 20.23 4.41
N ASN A 294 15.75 19.88 3.57
CA ASN A 294 15.55 19.63 2.14
C ASN A 294 14.83 18.29 1.85
N GLY A 295 14.20 17.69 2.86
CA GLY A 295 13.49 16.43 2.75
C GLY A 295 13.62 15.55 3.99
N CYS A 296 13.12 14.32 3.88
CA CYS A 296 13.24 13.31 4.93
C CYS A 296 13.25 11.89 4.36
N VAL A 297 14.03 11.01 4.98
CA VAL A 297 13.96 9.55 4.77
C VAL A 297 13.20 8.91 5.92
N VAL A 298 12.09 8.24 5.61
CA VAL A 298 11.26 7.51 6.57
C VAL A 298 11.45 6.00 6.37
N SER A 299 12.13 5.37 7.33
CA SER A 299 12.38 3.93 7.36
C SER A 299 11.56 3.28 8.47
N ILE A 300 10.38 2.75 8.11
CA ILE A 300 9.46 2.07 9.02
C ILE A 300 8.94 0.76 8.39
N PRO A 301 8.58 -0.26 9.20
CA PRO A 301 8.05 -1.51 8.67
C PRO A 301 6.82 -1.34 7.76
N THR A 302 6.58 -2.34 6.91
CA THR A 302 5.34 -2.43 6.12
C THR A 302 4.13 -2.50 7.04
N SER A 303 3.01 -1.93 6.58
CA SER A 303 1.77 -1.75 7.35
C SER A 303 1.84 -0.73 8.50
N SER A 304 2.96 -0.04 8.73
CA SER A 304 3.08 0.98 9.79
C SER A 304 2.64 2.39 9.38
N GLY A 305 1.99 2.52 8.21
CA GLY A 305 1.30 3.76 7.81
C GLY A 305 2.06 4.71 6.89
N LYS A 306 2.99 4.22 6.06
CA LYS A 306 3.79 5.03 5.09
C LYS A 306 2.93 5.93 4.19
N THR A 307 1.86 5.40 3.61
CA THR A 307 0.95 6.16 2.73
C THR A 307 0.34 7.38 3.42
N ARG A 308 -0.04 7.27 4.70
CA ARG A 308 -0.58 8.40 5.48
C ARG A 308 0.46 9.51 5.69
N ILE A 309 1.72 9.14 5.89
CA ILE A 309 2.83 10.10 6.02
C ILE A 309 3.00 10.85 4.70
N ALA A 310 2.94 10.14 3.57
CA ALA A 310 2.96 10.75 2.24
C ALA A 310 1.78 11.69 2.01
N GLU A 311 0.57 11.28 2.36
CA GLU A 311 -0.65 12.10 2.25
C GLU A 311 -0.52 13.43 3.01
N ILE A 312 -0.01 13.39 4.25
CA ILE A 312 0.18 14.60 5.07
C ILE A 312 1.29 15.48 4.49
N ALA A 313 2.37 14.90 3.94
CA ALA A 313 3.42 15.65 3.27
C ALA A 313 2.96 16.32 1.96
N ILE A 314 2.07 15.66 1.22
CA ILE A 314 1.41 16.22 0.03
C ILE A 314 0.52 17.39 0.43
N LEU A 315 -0.31 17.23 1.47
CA LEU A 315 -1.13 18.30 2.02
C LEU A 315 -0.29 19.53 2.41
N ASP A 316 0.84 19.32 3.08
CA ASP A 316 1.78 20.38 3.46
C ASP A 316 2.37 21.12 2.25
N SER A 317 2.81 20.38 1.22
CA SER A 317 3.37 20.96 0.01
C SER A 317 2.35 21.84 -0.71
N ILE A 318 1.12 21.34 -0.90
CA ILE A 318 0.05 22.02 -1.64
C ILE A 318 -0.49 23.22 -0.86
N SER A 319 -0.67 23.08 0.46
CA SER A 319 -1.15 24.17 1.33
C SER A 319 -0.18 25.36 1.31
N LYS A 320 1.14 25.11 1.34
CA LYS A 320 2.17 26.15 1.34
C LYS A 320 2.47 26.73 -0.05
N ASN A 321 2.35 25.92 -1.10
CA ASN A 321 2.74 26.29 -2.47
C ASN A 321 1.56 26.14 -3.43
N LYS A 322 0.62 27.11 -3.42
CA LYS A 322 -0.55 27.09 -4.32
C LYS A 322 -0.11 27.08 -5.80
N GLY A 323 -0.69 26.18 -6.58
CA GLY A 323 -0.36 25.99 -8.00
C GLY A 323 0.93 25.20 -8.26
N SER A 324 1.59 24.70 -7.21
CA SER A 324 2.68 23.73 -7.36
C SER A 324 2.15 22.31 -7.56
N LYS A 325 3.00 21.45 -8.10
CA LYS A 325 2.73 20.03 -8.32
C LYS A 325 3.55 19.16 -7.38
N VAL A 326 3.06 17.96 -7.12
CA VAL A 326 3.79 16.91 -6.39
C VAL A 326 4.04 15.74 -7.31
N LEU A 327 5.27 15.21 -7.32
CA LEU A 327 5.62 13.99 -8.05
C LEU A 327 5.75 12.81 -7.07
N TYR A 328 4.88 11.82 -7.20
CA TYR A 328 4.94 10.56 -6.46
C TYR A 328 5.48 9.46 -7.37
N ILE A 329 6.67 8.95 -7.03
CA ILE A 329 7.34 7.88 -7.77
C ILE A 329 7.08 6.55 -7.07
N ALA A 330 6.30 5.70 -7.73
CA ALA A 330 6.04 4.33 -7.28
C ALA A 330 6.81 3.33 -8.16
N PRO A 331 7.52 2.34 -7.58
CA PRO A 331 8.41 1.44 -8.32
C PRO A 331 7.72 0.51 -9.33
N PHE A 332 6.42 0.27 -9.20
CA PHE A 332 5.67 -0.65 -10.06
C PHE A 332 4.29 -0.09 -10.41
N LYS A 333 3.78 -0.45 -11.59
CA LYS A 333 2.47 -0.01 -12.11
C LYS A 333 1.31 -0.35 -11.17
N SER A 334 1.34 -1.54 -10.57
CA SER A 334 0.31 -2.01 -9.63
C SER A 334 0.28 -1.18 -8.34
N LEU A 335 1.45 -0.84 -7.80
CA LEU A 335 1.56 0.02 -6.62
C LEU A 335 1.15 1.46 -6.94
N ALA A 336 1.57 1.99 -8.10
CA ALA A 336 1.15 3.30 -8.58
C ALA A 336 -0.39 3.41 -8.68
N TYR A 337 -1.05 2.37 -9.21
CA TYR A 337 -2.50 2.29 -9.26
C TYR A 337 -3.15 2.29 -7.88
N GLU A 338 -2.60 1.53 -6.94
CA GLU A 338 -3.14 1.50 -5.61
C GLU A 338 -3.05 2.87 -4.91
N ILE A 339 -1.88 3.50 -4.99
CA ILE A 339 -1.65 4.84 -4.43
C ILE A 339 -2.59 5.86 -5.08
N GLU A 340 -2.79 5.81 -6.40
CA GLU A 340 -3.75 6.68 -7.08
C GLU A 340 -5.14 6.56 -6.49
N ASN A 341 -5.70 5.35 -6.41
CA ASN A 341 -7.06 5.18 -5.89
C ASN A 341 -7.17 5.62 -4.42
N SER A 342 -6.13 5.35 -3.62
CA SER A 342 -6.11 5.75 -2.21
C SER A 342 -6.04 7.27 -2.04
N LEU A 343 -5.21 7.95 -2.83
CA LEU A 343 -5.06 9.41 -2.78
C LEU A 343 -6.28 10.10 -3.36
N ASP A 344 -6.75 9.68 -4.53
CA ASP A 344 -7.90 10.29 -5.23
C ASP A 344 -9.19 10.17 -4.40
N GLU A 345 -9.41 9.08 -3.65
CA GLU A 345 -10.58 8.93 -2.76
C GLU A 345 -10.66 10.01 -1.67
N ILE A 346 -9.50 10.54 -1.24
CA ILE A 346 -9.41 11.56 -0.19
C ILE A 346 -9.29 12.95 -0.82
N PHE A 347 -8.32 13.13 -1.72
CA PHE A 347 -7.96 14.41 -2.31
C PHE A 347 -9.02 14.99 -3.24
N HIS A 348 -9.76 14.15 -3.96
CA HIS A 348 -10.87 14.63 -4.80
C HIS A 348 -11.93 15.37 -3.99
N SER A 349 -12.22 14.91 -2.76
CA SER A 349 -13.24 15.52 -1.90
C SER A 349 -12.86 16.90 -1.37
N ILE A 350 -11.57 17.27 -1.45
CA ILE A 350 -11.03 18.55 -1.00
C ILE A 350 -10.49 19.40 -2.14
N GLY A 351 -10.79 19.04 -3.39
CA GLY A 351 -10.44 19.81 -4.58
C GLY A 351 -9.01 19.61 -5.09
N ILE A 352 -8.30 18.58 -4.63
CA ILE A 352 -6.96 18.22 -5.12
C ILE A 352 -7.10 17.09 -6.16
N SER A 353 -6.51 17.29 -7.33
CA SER A 353 -6.57 16.39 -8.48
C SER A 353 -5.34 15.48 -8.58
N VAL A 354 -5.56 14.20 -8.89
CA VAL A 354 -4.51 13.18 -8.99
C VAL A 354 -4.46 12.63 -10.42
N SER A 355 -3.29 12.62 -11.09
CA SER A 355 -3.14 12.07 -12.45
C SER A 355 -2.60 10.64 -12.48
N HIS A 356 -2.94 9.96 -13.58
CA HIS A 356 -2.60 8.57 -13.87
C HIS A 356 -1.47 8.48 -14.92
N LEU A 357 -0.22 8.25 -14.50
CA LEU A 357 0.92 8.17 -15.44
C LEU A 357 1.86 7.00 -15.11
N TYR A 358 1.37 5.76 -15.16
CA TYR A 358 2.19 4.60 -14.80
C TYR A 358 2.06 3.41 -15.80
N GLY A 359 1.89 3.71 -17.09
CA GLY A 359 1.92 2.77 -18.22
C GLY A 359 2.96 3.18 -19.27
N GLY A 360 3.57 2.19 -19.96
CA GLY A 360 4.68 2.41 -20.90
C GLY A 360 5.93 3.14 -20.37
N SER A 361 6.94 3.28 -21.23
CA SER A 361 8.01 4.30 -21.13
C SER A 361 7.71 5.52 -22.01
N LEU A 362 6.55 5.53 -22.68
CA LEU A 362 6.18 6.55 -23.66
C LEU A 362 5.73 7.83 -22.96
N PHE A 363 6.01 8.99 -23.54
CA PHE A 363 5.42 10.26 -23.13
C PHE A 363 4.72 10.90 -24.33
N SER A 364 3.40 10.94 -24.26
CA SER A 364 2.51 11.35 -25.35
C SER A 364 1.80 12.67 -25.07
N LYS A 365 1.21 13.29 -26.09
CA LYS A 365 0.29 14.45 -25.92
C LYS A 365 -0.90 14.16 -24.98
N LEU A 366 -1.30 12.88 -24.85
CA LEU A 366 -2.35 12.48 -23.91
C LEU A 366 -1.87 12.61 -22.46
N ASP A 367 -0.59 12.29 -22.21
CA ASP A 367 0.03 12.41 -20.89
C ASP A 367 0.18 13.88 -20.48
N GLU A 368 0.59 14.74 -21.41
CA GLU A 368 0.76 16.19 -21.17
C GLU A 368 -0.53 16.85 -20.68
N LYS A 369 -1.66 16.63 -21.36
CA LYS A 369 -2.97 17.13 -20.91
C LYS A 369 -3.35 16.62 -19.52
N ALA A 370 -3.08 15.35 -19.24
CA ALA A 370 -3.42 14.75 -17.94
C ALA A 370 -2.59 15.34 -16.79
N ILE A 371 -1.36 15.78 -17.08
CA ILE A 371 -0.48 16.42 -16.11
C ILE A 371 -0.91 17.86 -15.85
N ASP A 372 -1.21 18.64 -16.89
CA ASP A 372 -1.59 20.04 -16.73
C ASP A 372 -2.83 20.17 -15.84
N GLU A 373 -3.76 19.22 -15.95
CA GLU A 373 -5.00 19.13 -15.16
C GLU A 373 -4.82 18.57 -13.74
N SER A 374 -3.61 18.18 -13.30
CA SER A 374 -3.38 17.52 -12.00
C SER A 374 -2.49 18.28 -11.00
N ASP A 375 -2.78 18.14 -9.70
CA ASP A 375 -1.95 18.66 -8.60
C ASP A 375 -0.92 17.62 -8.13
N VAL A 376 -1.30 16.33 -8.14
CA VAL A 376 -0.47 15.20 -7.73
C VAL A 376 -0.26 14.25 -8.91
N ILE A 377 0.99 14.08 -9.30
CA ILE A 377 1.40 13.22 -10.40
C ILE A 377 1.95 11.91 -9.87
N ILE A 378 1.32 10.79 -10.20
CA ILE A 378 1.81 9.46 -9.83
C ILE A 378 2.42 8.78 -11.05
N ALA A 379 3.69 8.40 -10.96
CA ALA A 379 4.42 7.77 -12.06
C ALA A 379 5.39 6.67 -11.62
N THR A 380 5.75 5.78 -12.55
CA THR A 380 6.92 4.91 -12.38
C THR A 380 8.21 5.68 -12.69
N PRO A 381 9.39 5.24 -12.23
CA PRO A 381 10.65 5.92 -12.54
C PRO A 381 10.86 6.16 -14.04
N GLU A 382 10.53 5.17 -14.87
CA GLU A 382 10.68 5.24 -16.33
C GLU A 382 9.76 6.30 -16.94
N LYS A 383 8.49 6.33 -16.51
CA LYS A 383 7.49 7.28 -17.00
C LYS A 383 7.77 8.70 -16.49
N ALA A 384 8.25 8.84 -15.25
CA ALA A 384 8.70 10.11 -14.72
C ALA A 384 9.90 10.64 -15.52
N LYS A 385 10.90 9.79 -15.81
CA LYS A 385 12.04 10.17 -16.67
C LYS A 385 11.61 10.63 -18.05
N ALA A 386 10.73 9.89 -18.71
CA ALA A 386 10.20 10.25 -20.03
C ALA A 386 9.42 11.58 -20.01
N MET A 387 8.59 11.79 -18.99
CA MET A 387 7.83 13.02 -18.77
C MET A 387 8.74 14.24 -18.62
N LEU A 388 9.74 14.15 -17.74
CA LEU A 388 10.62 15.28 -17.42
C LEU A 388 11.47 15.71 -18.61
N ARG A 389 11.85 14.76 -19.47
CA ARG A 389 12.60 15.05 -20.70
C ARG A 389 11.69 15.54 -21.83
N GLY A 390 10.42 15.20 -21.80
CA GLY A 390 9.42 15.60 -22.79
C GLY A 390 8.84 17.01 -22.56
N ASN A 391 8.72 17.43 -21.30
CA ASN A 391 8.20 18.73 -20.90
C ASN A 391 9.03 19.30 -19.73
N ASN A 392 9.95 20.23 -20.02
CA ASN A 392 10.82 20.82 -19.00
C ASN A 392 10.09 21.84 -18.11
N GLU A 393 8.94 22.39 -18.53
CA GLU A 393 8.23 23.42 -17.76
C GLU A 393 7.66 22.85 -16.45
N ILE A 394 7.31 21.57 -16.47
CA ILE A 394 6.78 20.87 -15.29
C ILE A 394 7.76 20.84 -14.12
N LEU A 395 9.08 20.78 -14.39
CA LEU A 395 10.11 20.68 -13.36
C LEU A 395 10.08 21.88 -12.42
N ASN A 396 9.75 23.05 -12.97
CA ASN A 396 9.66 24.31 -12.23
C ASN A 396 8.44 24.37 -11.30
N GLN A 397 7.47 23.49 -11.50
CA GLN A 397 6.24 23.44 -10.73
C GLN A 397 6.32 22.41 -9.59
N ILE A 398 7.25 21.45 -9.64
CA ILE A 398 7.34 20.38 -8.65
C ILE A 398 8.03 20.89 -7.36
N LYS A 399 7.32 20.83 -6.23
CA LYS A 399 7.84 21.23 -4.90
C LYS A 399 8.09 20.06 -3.94
N LEU A 400 7.53 18.89 -4.23
CA LEU A 400 7.74 17.67 -3.46
C LEU A 400 7.92 16.49 -4.41
N VAL A 401 8.96 15.69 -4.17
CA VAL A 401 9.14 14.38 -4.78
C VAL A 401 9.03 13.31 -3.70
N VAL A 402 8.03 12.44 -3.81
CA VAL A 402 7.89 11.27 -2.95
C VAL A 402 8.46 10.05 -3.67
N ILE A 403 9.44 9.37 -3.09
CA ILE A 403 10.00 8.12 -3.60
C ILE A 403 9.53 6.99 -2.69
N ASP A 404 8.65 6.13 -3.21
CA ASP A 404 8.18 4.96 -2.46
C ASP A 404 9.06 3.74 -2.71
N GLU A 405 9.15 2.88 -1.69
CA GLU A 405 10.08 1.75 -1.61
C GLU A 405 11.53 2.10 -1.99
N GLY A 406 12.06 3.16 -1.39
CA GLY A 406 13.42 3.64 -1.66
C GLY A 406 14.58 2.67 -1.30
N HIS A 407 14.27 1.47 -0.78
CA HIS A 407 15.23 0.36 -0.70
C HIS A 407 15.52 -0.31 -2.06
N LEU A 408 14.77 0.01 -3.12
CA LEU A 408 14.97 -0.51 -4.46
C LEU A 408 16.14 0.22 -5.15
N LEU A 409 17.35 -0.04 -4.63
CA LEU A 409 18.64 0.41 -5.15
C LEU A 409 19.61 -0.78 -5.13
N GLY A 410 20.44 -0.90 -6.18
CA GLY A 410 21.43 -1.97 -6.31
C GLY A 410 21.94 -2.16 -7.74
N ALA A 411 22.71 -3.23 -7.96
CA ALA A 411 23.48 -3.47 -9.20
C ALA A 411 22.67 -3.94 -10.43
N ASN A 412 21.33 -4.02 -10.35
CA ASN A 412 20.52 -4.39 -11.51
C ASN A 412 20.38 -3.20 -12.47
N LYS A 413 20.41 -3.45 -13.80
CA LYS A 413 20.20 -2.44 -14.86
C LYS A 413 19.13 -1.40 -14.53
N ARG A 414 17.92 -1.85 -14.15
CA ARG A 414 16.80 -0.94 -13.83
C ARG A 414 17.11 -0.03 -12.65
N LEU A 415 17.74 -0.57 -11.60
CA LEU A 415 18.05 0.18 -10.38
C LEU A 415 19.20 1.18 -10.61
N ILE A 416 20.19 0.84 -11.44
CA ILE A 416 21.27 1.74 -11.86
C ILE A 416 20.71 2.92 -12.66
N VAL A 417 19.84 2.64 -13.64
CA VAL A 417 19.17 3.67 -14.45
C VAL A 417 18.33 4.59 -13.56
N ASN A 418 17.62 4.03 -12.57
CA ASN A 418 16.83 4.79 -11.62
C ASN A 418 17.68 5.67 -10.71
N GLU A 419 18.84 5.18 -10.24
CA GLU A 419 19.75 5.97 -9.41
C GLU A 419 20.27 7.22 -10.13
N ILE A 420 20.73 7.08 -11.38
CA ILE A 420 21.14 8.22 -12.22
C ILE A 420 19.96 9.15 -12.52
N PHE A 421 18.76 8.60 -12.72
CA PHE A 421 17.57 9.42 -12.88
C PHE A 421 17.24 10.23 -11.62
N TYR A 422 17.41 9.65 -10.43
CA TYR A 422 17.24 10.37 -9.16
C TYR A 422 18.30 11.45 -8.97
N GLU A 423 19.51 11.28 -9.49
CA GLU A 423 20.51 12.36 -9.58
C GLU A 423 20.02 13.50 -10.48
N GLU A 424 19.53 13.22 -11.69
CA GLU A 424 18.94 14.22 -12.58
C GLU A 424 17.79 14.99 -11.89
N LEU A 425 16.90 14.28 -11.19
CA LEU A 425 15.84 14.88 -10.38
C LEU A 425 16.37 15.75 -9.23
N ARG A 426 17.36 15.28 -8.47
CA ARG A 426 17.93 16.00 -7.34
C ARG A 426 18.45 17.36 -7.77
N TYR A 427 19.10 17.43 -8.92
CA TYR A 427 19.56 18.67 -9.50
C TYR A 427 18.42 19.69 -9.67
N PHE A 428 17.33 19.30 -10.34
CA PHE A 428 16.21 20.21 -10.61
C PHE A 428 15.44 20.62 -9.35
N ILE A 429 15.19 19.68 -8.45
CA ILE A 429 14.47 19.95 -7.20
C ILE A 429 15.24 20.94 -6.32
N LYS A 430 16.57 20.84 -6.28
CA LYS A 430 17.43 21.78 -5.56
C LYS A 430 17.33 23.19 -6.15
N GLN A 431 17.24 23.34 -7.48
CA GLN A 431 17.05 24.65 -8.12
C GLN A 431 15.68 25.26 -7.81
N ASN A 432 14.64 24.44 -7.72
CA ASN A 432 13.28 24.89 -7.49
C ASN A 432 12.87 24.90 -6.01
N THR A 433 13.83 24.87 -5.08
CA THR A 433 13.61 24.87 -3.62
C THR A 433 12.57 23.82 -3.17
N GLY A 434 12.52 22.68 -3.85
CA GLY A 434 11.66 21.57 -3.49
C GLY A 434 12.36 20.61 -2.53
N ARG A 435 11.65 19.57 -2.09
CA ARG A 435 12.16 18.59 -1.13
C ARG A 435 11.86 17.14 -1.52
N PHE A 436 12.65 16.21 -0.99
CA PHE A 436 12.43 14.77 -1.16
C PHE A 436 11.77 14.14 0.07
N LEU A 437 10.83 13.22 -0.15
CA LEU A 437 10.34 12.31 0.88
C LEU A 437 10.57 10.88 0.40
N LEU A 438 11.57 10.20 0.97
CA LEU A 438 11.81 8.80 0.66
C LEU A 438 11.13 7.92 1.72
N LEU A 439 10.26 7.02 1.26
CA LEU A 439 9.57 6.06 2.11
C LEU A 439 10.15 4.68 1.83
N SER A 440 10.49 3.94 2.88
CA SER A 440 10.97 2.58 2.72
C SER A 440 10.62 1.69 3.90
N ALA A 441 10.53 0.39 3.64
CA ALA A 441 10.71 -0.63 4.68
C ALA A 441 12.04 -0.43 5.43
N VAL A 442 12.22 -1.13 6.56
CA VAL A 442 13.38 -0.97 7.46
C VAL A 442 14.71 -1.04 6.68
N LEU A 443 15.46 0.07 6.70
CA LEU A 443 16.75 0.24 6.05
C LEU A 443 17.85 0.46 7.10
N PRO A 444 18.91 -0.37 7.13
CA PRO A 444 20.00 -0.18 8.07
C PRO A 444 20.76 1.13 7.84
N ASN A 445 21.02 1.49 6.57
CA ASN A 445 21.79 2.65 6.13
C ASN A 445 20.92 3.78 5.56
N ALA A 446 19.79 4.07 6.21
CA ALA A 446 18.91 5.17 5.78
C ALA A 446 19.60 6.56 5.85
N GLU A 447 20.65 6.70 6.66
CA GLU A 447 21.48 7.90 6.78
C GLU A 447 22.21 8.21 5.48
N ASP A 448 22.76 7.20 4.78
CA ASP A 448 23.39 7.39 3.46
C ASP A 448 22.39 7.98 2.45
N LEU A 449 21.14 7.48 2.47
CA LEU A 449 20.09 7.95 1.57
C LEU A 449 19.62 9.37 1.93
N ALA A 450 19.65 9.73 3.21
CA ALA A 450 19.29 11.07 3.66
C ALA A 450 20.38 12.09 3.32
N GLU A 451 21.65 11.72 3.51
CA GLU A 451 22.78 12.52 3.04
C GLU A 451 22.69 12.72 1.51
N TRP A 452 22.41 11.65 0.77
CA TRP A 452 22.29 11.68 -0.70
C TRP A 452 21.19 12.61 -1.24
N LEU A 453 19.98 12.54 -0.66
CA LEU A 453 18.81 13.24 -1.20
C LEU A 453 18.51 14.59 -0.52
N THR A 454 19.01 14.78 0.70
CA THR A 454 18.64 15.94 1.54
C THR A 454 19.83 16.76 2.01
N ASP A 455 21.06 16.39 1.61
CA ASP A 455 22.32 17.00 2.07
C ASP A 455 22.53 16.91 3.60
N SER A 456 21.87 15.96 4.29
CA SER A 456 22.07 15.70 5.72
C SER A 456 21.63 14.30 6.17
N SER A 457 22.56 13.56 6.78
CA SER A 457 22.33 12.27 7.44
C SER A 457 21.35 12.31 8.64
N GLU A 458 21.09 13.48 9.22
CA GLU A 458 20.17 13.63 10.36
C GLU A 458 18.69 13.66 9.95
N ASN A 459 18.40 13.82 8.65
CA ASN A 459 17.04 13.90 8.09
C ASN A 459 16.36 12.52 7.97
N VAL A 460 16.63 11.62 8.91
CA VAL A 460 16.10 10.26 8.95
C VAL A 460 15.12 10.08 10.10
N PHE A 461 13.97 9.46 9.84
CA PHE A 461 13.11 8.88 10.87
C PHE A 461 13.12 7.35 10.77
N LYS A 462 13.53 6.68 11.86
CA LYS A 462 13.48 5.20 11.99
C LYS A 462 12.58 4.79 13.15
N ALA A 463 11.76 3.77 12.93
CA ALA A 463 10.99 3.13 13.99
C ALA A 463 10.71 1.67 13.65
N ASN A 464 10.61 0.80 14.66
CA ASN A 464 10.33 -0.64 14.47
C ASN A 464 8.89 -1.04 14.84
N TRP A 465 8.04 -0.09 15.24
CA TRP A 465 6.67 -0.37 15.66
C TRP A 465 5.80 -0.82 14.48
N ARG A 466 4.90 -1.77 14.74
CA ARG A 466 3.91 -2.31 13.80
C ARG A 466 2.54 -2.43 14.49
N PRO A 467 1.42 -2.31 13.75
CA PRO A 467 0.08 -2.46 14.31
C PRO A 467 -0.31 -3.90 14.67
N SER A 468 0.42 -4.88 14.15
CA SER A 468 0.24 -6.31 14.42
C SER A 468 1.59 -6.91 14.82
N ASP A 469 1.60 -7.82 15.79
CA ASP A 469 2.82 -8.49 16.22
C ASP A 469 3.33 -9.45 15.13
N GLU A 470 4.63 -9.73 15.14
CA GLU A 470 5.22 -10.73 14.26
C GLU A 470 5.52 -12.00 15.07
N ARG A 471 5.11 -13.15 14.53
CA ARG A 471 5.49 -14.46 15.06
C ARG A 471 6.26 -15.23 14.00
N LEU A 472 7.53 -15.46 14.27
CA LEU A 472 8.40 -16.23 13.39
C LEU A 472 8.28 -17.72 13.74
N GLY A 473 8.52 -18.61 12.79
CA GLY A 473 8.53 -20.04 13.09
C GLY A 473 9.10 -20.92 12.00
N ILE A 474 9.50 -22.12 12.39
CA ILE A 474 9.97 -23.17 11.49
C ILE A 474 8.86 -24.22 11.36
N LEU A 475 8.41 -24.44 10.13
CA LEU A 475 7.53 -25.55 9.76
C LEU A 475 8.43 -26.73 9.40
N GLN A 476 8.60 -27.67 10.32
CA GLN A 476 9.50 -28.80 10.13
C GLN A 476 8.73 -30.02 9.63
N TRP A 477 9.06 -30.50 8.42
CA TRP A 477 8.54 -31.75 7.85
C TRP A 477 9.46 -32.92 8.20
N ASN A 478 8.91 -33.91 8.91
CA ASN A 478 9.63 -35.10 9.38
C ASN A 478 9.39 -36.35 8.53
N GLY A 479 8.45 -36.31 7.58
CA GLY A 479 8.06 -37.45 6.73
C GLY A 479 6.72 -38.07 7.09
N ASP A 480 6.34 -38.01 8.36
CA ASP A 480 5.07 -38.51 8.90
C ASP A 480 4.23 -37.39 9.58
N SER A 481 4.85 -36.25 9.85
CA SER A 481 4.29 -35.17 10.66
C SER A 481 4.94 -33.82 10.36
N VAL A 482 4.20 -32.76 10.68
CA VAL A 482 4.69 -31.38 10.71
C VAL A 482 4.76 -30.87 12.14
N ASP A 483 5.94 -30.40 12.57
CA ASP A 483 6.10 -29.68 13.83
C ASP A 483 6.22 -28.16 13.57
N LEU A 484 5.54 -27.35 14.37
CA LEU A 484 5.70 -25.89 14.35
C LEU A 484 6.54 -25.45 15.56
N ASN A 485 7.72 -24.91 15.26
CA ASN A 485 8.62 -24.33 16.26
C ASN A 485 8.54 -22.80 16.15
N TRP A 486 7.82 -22.17 17.08
CA TRP A 486 7.62 -20.72 17.07
C TRP A 486 8.75 -20.00 17.78
N ARG A 487 9.08 -18.83 17.24
CA ARG A 487 9.95 -17.85 17.84
C ARG A 487 9.25 -16.53 18.00
N SER A 488 9.44 -15.96 19.18
CA SER A 488 9.06 -14.60 19.50
C SER A 488 10.32 -13.75 19.61
N THR A 489 10.17 -12.44 19.37
CA THR A 489 11.20 -11.43 19.61
C THR A 489 11.63 -11.40 21.08
N ASP A 490 10.66 -11.60 21.97
CA ASP A 490 10.85 -11.95 23.38
C ASP A 490 11.10 -13.46 23.49
N THR A 491 12.35 -13.85 23.77
CA THR A 491 12.80 -15.26 23.83
C THR A 491 12.01 -16.07 24.85
N GLU A 492 11.44 -15.42 25.84
CA GLU A 492 10.63 -16.03 26.89
C GLU A 492 9.24 -16.46 26.41
N ARG A 493 8.81 -16.01 25.22
CA ARG A 493 7.54 -16.40 24.57
C ARG A 493 7.69 -17.47 23.48
N ASN A 494 8.87 -18.07 23.34
CA ASN A 494 9.05 -19.17 22.39
C ASN A 494 8.10 -20.32 22.74
N SER A 495 7.36 -20.81 21.75
CA SER A 495 6.38 -21.87 21.90
C SER A 495 6.55 -22.95 20.84
N PHE A 496 5.99 -24.14 21.07
CA PHE A 496 6.08 -25.25 20.13
C PHE A 496 4.75 -25.99 20.06
N ASN A 497 4.36 -26.39 18.85
CA ASN A 497 3.21 -27.24 18.58
C ASN A 497 3.70 -28.48 17.81
N PRO A 498 4.00 -29.59 18.50
CA PRO A 498 4.44 -30.81 17.86
C PRO A 498 3.26 -31.50 17.17
N LYS A 499 3.53 -32.26 16.10
CA LYS A 499 2.51 -33.01 15.34
C LYS A 499 1.33 -32.16 14.90
N PHE A 500 1.59 -30.90 14.56
CA PHE A 500 0.59 -29.93 14.13
C PHE A 500 -0.20 -30.40 12.90
N ILE A 501 0.45 -31.14 11.99
CA ILE A 501 -0.20 -31.95 10.95
C ILE A 501 0.32 -33.38 11.07
N LEU A 502 -0.56 -34.37 10.96
CA LEU A 502 -0.22 -35.78 10.92
C LEU A 502 -0.54 -36.36 9.55
N SER A 503 0.34 -37.25 9.07
CA SER A 503 0.09 -38.05 7.88
C SER A 503 -0.99 -39.09 8.17
N GLN A 504 -2.06 -39.09 7.37
CA GLN A 504 -3.21 -39.98 7.54
C GLN A 504 -3.41 -40.87 6.32
N GLU A 505 -3.79 -42.13 6.56
CA GLU A 505 -4.15 -43.08 5.52
C GLU A 505 -5.34 -42.57 4.71
N GLN A 506 -5.23 -42.65 3.39
CA GLN A 506 -6.26 -42.23 2.45
C GLN A 506 -7.11 -43.44 2.02
N PRO A 507 -8.43 -43.25 1.85
CA PRO A 507 -9.29 -44.30 1.35
C PRO A 507 -8.86 -44.74 -0.07
N LEU A 508 -8.94 -46.05 -0.36
CA LEU A 508 -8.62 -46.59 -1.68
C LEU A 508 -9.69 -46.16 -2.70
N ILE A 509 -9.27 -45.52 -3.81
CA ILE A 509 -10.19 -45.08 -4.87
C ILE A 509 -10.06 -46.01 -6.08
N GLY A 510 -11.18 -46.62 -6.50
CA GLY A 510 -11.27 -47.44 -7.71
C GLY A 510 -10.46 -48.74 -7.63
N ARG A 511 -9.55 -48.96 -8.60
CA ARG A 511 -8.69 -50.16 -8.69
C ARG A 511 -7.35 -50.03 -7.95
N GLN A 512 -7.18 -49.01 -7.11
CA GLN A 512 -5.94 -48.81 -6.37
C GLN A 512 -5.76 -49.92 -5.32
N THR A 513 -4.59 -50.56 -5.30
CA THR A 513 -4.24 -51.66 -4.37
C THR A 513 -3.25 -51.25 -3.27
N ARG A 514 -2.62 -50.08 -3.40
CA ARG A 514 -1.63 -49.55 -2.44
C ARG A 514 -2.24 -48.44 -1.60
N ILE A 515 -2.17 -48.59 -0.27
CA ILE A 515 -2.55 -47.56 0.70
C ILE A 515 -1.64 -46.34 0.49
N ARG A 516 -2.27 -45.17 0.37
CA ARG A 516 -1.59 -43.88 0.27
C ARG A 516 -1.80 -43.11 1.57
N TYR A 517 -0.89 -42.21 1.87
CA TYR A 517 -0.98 -41.30 2.98
C TYR A 517 -1.14 -39.86 2.47
N PHE A 518 -1.60 -38.96 3.33
CA PHE A 518 -1.59 -37.53 3.06
C PHE A 518 -1.40 -36.76 4.38
N PRO A 519 -0.44 -35.82 4.46
CA PRO A 519 0.62 -35.54 3.48
C PRO A 519 1.69 -36.64 3.37
N GLU A 520 2.23 -36.86 2.17
CA GLU A 520 3.40 -37.73 1.86
C GLU A 520 4.65 -36.92 1.48
N THR A 521 4.47 -35.69 0.99
CA THR A 521 5.56 -34.85 0.49
C THR A 521 5.60 -33.50 1.21
N LYS A 522 6.75 -32.81 1.12
CA LYS A 522 6.92 -31.45 1.63
C LYS A 522 5.84 -30.49 1.11
N ASN A 523 5.50 -30.55 -0.19
CA ASN A 523 4.51 -29.65 -0.79
C ASN A 523 3.11 -29.90 -0.23
N GLN A 524 2.74 -31.16 -0.02
CA GLN A 524 1.49 -31.54 0.63
C GLN A 524 1.48 -31.09 2.10
N ALA A 525 2.58 -31.28 2.82
CA ALA A 525 2.70 -30.83 4.21
C ALA A 525 2.52 -29.30 4.34
N ILE A 526 3.11 -28.53 3.43
CA ILE A 526 2.92 -27.07 3.34
C ILE A 526 1.46 -26.74 3.02
N ALA A 527 0.86 -27.40 2.02
CA ALA A 527 -0.53 -27.18 1.63
C ALA A 527 -1.52 -27.50 2.77
N SER A 528 -1.34 -28.62 3.48
CA SER A 528 -2.13 -29.00 4.65
C SER A 528 -1.96 -28.02 5.81
N THR A 529 -0.74 -27.54 6.04
CA THR A 529 -0.48 -26.52 7.07
C THR A 529 -1.15 -25.20 6.73
N ALA A 530 -1.04 -24.75 5.47
CA ALA A 530 -1.71 -23.55 4.98
C ALA A 530 -3.24 -23.70 5.06
N TYR A 531 -3.77 -24.87 4.71
CA TYR A 531 -5.19 -25.18 4.84
C TYR A 531 -5.60 -25.02 6.31
N LYS A 532 -4.91 -25.64 7.27
CA LYS A 532 -5.24 -25.51 8.68
C LYS A 532 -5.14 -24.08 9.22
N LEU A 533 -4.10 -23.32 8.83
CA LEU A 533 -3.90 -21.94 9.27
C LEU A 533 -4.88 -20.94 8.64
N ARG A 534 -5.64 -21.32 7.61
CA ARG A 534 -6.64 -20.47 6.96
C ARG A 534 -7.74 -20.00 7.93
N THR A 535 -7.93 -20.68 9.07
CA THR A 535 -8.89 -20.29 10.10
C THR A 535 -8.59 -18.92 10.72
N PHE A 536 -7.31 -18.54 10.78
CA PHE A 536 -6.92 -17.18 11.19
C PHE A 536 -7.21 -16.13 10.12
N GLY A 537 -7.22 -16.55 8.85
CA GLY A 537 -7.42 -15.71 7.68
C GLY A 537 -6.53 -16.15 6.51
N PRO A 538 -6.43 -15.35 5.44
CA PRO A 538 -5.71 -15.72 4.23
C PRO A 538 -4.25 -16.10 4.51
N VAL A 539 -3.77 -17.12 3.80
CA VAL A 539 -2.39 -17.60 3.86
C VAL A 539 -1.67 -17.31 2.54
N LEU A 540 -0.51 -16.68 2.59
CA LEU A 540 0.39 -16.52 1.45
C LEU A 540 1.45 -17.63 1.47
N ILE A 541 1.58 -18.40 0.40
CA ILE A 541 2.66 -19.35 0.19
C ILE A 541 3.62 -18.78 -0.84
N PHE A 542 4.83 -18.43 -0.39
CA PHE A 542 5.92 -18.03 -1.28
C PHE A 542 6.58 -19.26 -1.91
N VAL A 543 6.78 -19.21 -3.23
CA VAL A 543 7.51 -20.22 -4.02
C VAL A 543 8.65 -19.59 -4.81
N GLY A 544 9.74 -20.34 -4.98
CA GLY A 544 10.94 -19.86 -5.67
C GLY A 544 10.91 -19.92 -7.19
N LEU A 545 9.93 -20.61 -7.79
CA LEU A 545 9.82 -20.84 -9.24
C LEU A 545 8.37 -20.66 -9.70
N LYS A 546 8.17 -20.12 -10.91
CA LYS A 546 6.84 -19.86 -11.49
C LYS A 546 5.99 -21.13 -11.61
N GLY A 547 6.58 -22.23 -12.11
CA GLY A 547 5.88 -23.52 -12.23
C GLY A 547 5.47 -24.15 -10.89
N SER A 548 6.12 -23.76 -9.79
CA SER A 548 5.76 -24.24 -8.45
C SER A 548 4.44 -23.64 -7.95
N VAL A 549 4.00 -22.51 -8.50
CA VAL A 549 2.72 -21.86 -8.11
C VAL A 549 1.56 -22.82 -8.33
N PHE A 550 1.38 -23.32 -9.55
CA PHE A 550 0.31 -24.25 -9.88
C PHE A 550 0.55 -25.64 -9.27
N THR A 551 1.80 -26.03 -9.06
CA THR A 551 2.11 -27.29 -8.36
C THR A 551 1.56 -27.29 -6.93
N ILE A 552 1.82 -26.24 -6.16
CA ILE A 552 1.26 -26.12 -4.80
C ILE A 552 -0.26 -25.89 -4.84
N ALA A 553 -0.78 -25.14 -5.81
CA ALA A 553 -2.21 -24.93 -5.97
C ALA A 553 -2.97 -26.26 -6.11
N ARG A 554 -2.47 -27.18 -6.93
CA ARG A 554 -3.02 -28.54 -7.08
C ARG A 554 -2.93 -29.38 -5.81
N GLU A 555 -1.85 -29.24 -5.01
CA GLU A 555 -1.76 -29.93 -3.72
C GLU A 555 -2.73 -29.33 -2.68
N TYR A 556 -2.95 -28.01 -2.69
CA TYR A 556 -3.93 -27.36 -1.83
C TYR A 556 -5.38 -27.70 -2.23
N ASP A 557 -5.66 -27.81 -3.53
CA ASP A 557 -6.99 -28.19 -4.05
C ASP A 557 -7.42 -29.58 -3.52
N LYS A 558 -6.47 -30.50 -3.32
CA LYS A 558 -6.74 -31.81 -2.70
C LYS A 558 -7.22 -31.72 -1.24
N CYS A 559 -6.94 -30.61 -0.54
CA CYS A 559 -7.43 -30.39 0.82
C CYS A 559 -8.90 -29.92 0.86
N LEU A 560 -9.52 -29.59 -0.29
CA LEU A 560 -10.85 -28.97 -0.38
C LEU A 560 -12.00 -29.97 -0.65
N THR A 561 -11.81 -31.27 -0.44
CA THR A 561 -12.73 -32.33 -0.93
C THR A 561 -14.19 -32.20 -0.49
N ASP A 562 -14.48 -31.62 0.68
CA ASP A 562 -15.84 -31.52 1.25
C ASP A 562 -16.25 -30.07 1.58
N GLU A 563 -15.63 -29.09 0.91
CA GLU A 563 -15.81 -27.67 1.21
C GLU A 563 -16.87 -27.00 0.33
N THR A 564 -17.59 -26.03 0.90
CA THR A 564 -18.54 -25.21 0.15
C THR A 564 -17.84 -24.37 -0.92
N PRO A 565 -18.48 -24.15 -2.09
CA PRO A 565 -17.94 -23.26 -3.12
C PRO A 565 -17.53 -21.91 -2.56
N PHE A 566 -16.38 -21.40 -3.00
CA PHE A 566 -15.91 -20.10 -2.58
C PHE A 566 -16.61 -19.00 -3.41
N VAL A 567 -17.17 -18.00 -2.74
CA VAL A 567 -17.85 -16.87 -3.38
C VAL A 567 -17.22 -15.58 -2.90
N PHE A 568 -16.72 -14.77 -3.85
CA PHE A 568 -16.20 -13.44 -3.56
C PHE A 568 -17.34 -12.50 -3.17
N LYS A 569 -17.15 -11.66 -2.15
CA LYS A 569 -18.17 -10.68 -1.76
C LYS A 569 -18.25 -9.54 -2.78
N ASN A 570 -17.10 -9.09 -3.27
CA ASN A 570 -16.98 -8.09 -4.30
C ASN A 570 -17.10 -8.71 -5.70
N GLN A 571 -18.35 -8.87 -6.14
CA GLN A 571 -18.66 -9.41 -7.46
C GLN A 571 -18.11 -8.55 -8.60
N ASN A 572 -17.92 -7.24 -8.39
CA ASN A 572 -17.41 -6.35 -9.43
C ASN A 572 -15.93 -6.63 -9.73
N ASP A 573 -15.10 -6.75 -8.69
CA ASP A 573 -13.68 -7.08 -8.86
C ASP A 573 -13.50 -8.53 -9.37
N TRP A 574 -14.39 -9.46 -8.99
CA TRP A 574 -14.42 -10.81 -9.55
C TRP A 574 -14.73 -10.80 -11.05
N ASN A 575 -15.80 -10.13 -11.46
CA ASN A 575 -16.20 -10.06 -12.87
C ASN A 575 -15.11 -9.38 -13.71
N ALA A 576 -14.46 -8.33 -13.19
CA ALA A 576 -13.34 -7.68 -13.88
C ALA A 576 -12.16 -8.64 -14.08
N PHE A 577 -11.80 -9.42 -13.06
CA PHE A 577 -10.76 -10.44 -13.16
C PHE A 577 -11.13 -11.53 -14.16
N GLU A 578 -12.36 -12.04 -14.10
CA GLU A 578 -12.86 -13.07 -14.99
C GLU A 578 -12.85 -12.61 -16.45
N LEU A 579 -13.42 -11.44 -16.76
CA LEU A 579 -13.42 -10.88 -18.11
C LEU A 579 -12.01 -10.62 -18.65
N ALA A 580 -11.10 -10.08 -17.83
CA ALA A 580 -9.72 -9.88 -18.22
C ALA A 580 -8.99 -11.21 -18.51
N CYS A 581 -9.28 -12.26 -17.72
CA CYS A 581 -8.75 -13.60 -17.97
C CYS A 581 -9.28 -14.21 -19.27
N LEU A 582 -10.56 -14.00 -19.60
CA LEU A 582 -11.15 -14.49 -20.85
C LEU A 582 -10.47 -13.86 -22.08
N GLU A 583 -10.26 -12.54 -22.06
CA GLU A 583 -9.54 -11.81 -23.11
C GLU A 583 -8.08 -12.31 -23.27
N SER A 584 -7.44 -12.65 -22.15
CA SER A 584 -5.99 -12.91 -22.09
C SER A 584 -5.59 -14.38 -22.24
N TYR A 585 -6.33 -15.27 -21.59
CA TYR A 585 -5.98 -16.69 -21.37
C TYR A 585 -7.11 -17.66 -21.77
N GLY A 586 -8.33 -17.16 -22.01
CA GLY A 586 -9.49 -17.97 -22.35
C GLY A 586 -10.17 -18.65 -21.14
N GLU A 587 -11.25 -19.39 -21.41
CA GLU A 587 -12.11 -20.01 -20.39
C GLU A 587 -11.44 -21.15 -19.59
N GLU A 588 -10.54 -21.91 -20.22
CA GLU A 588 -9.87 -23.06 -19.61
C GLU A 588 -8.64 -22.70 -18.75
N SER A 589 -8.45 -21.41 -18.47
CA SER A 589 -7.33 -20.89 -17.70
C SER A 589 -7.26 -21.49 -16.28
N GLU A 590 -6.09 -22.04 -15.91
CA GLU A 590 -5.83 -22.52 -14.53
C GLU A 590 -6.03 -21.39 -13.50
N TRP A 591 -5.79 -20.12 -13.88
CA TRP A 591 -6.05 -18.98 -13.00
C TRP A 591 -7.53 -18.85 -12.64
N ILE A 592 -8.44 -18.95 -13.61
CA ILE A 592 -9.89 -18.90 -13.36
C ILE A 592 -10.31 -20.12 -12.53
N TYR A 593 -9.85 -21.32 -12.91
CA TYR A 593 -10.20 -22.57 -12.23
C TYR A 593 -9.87 -22.51 -10.73
N PHE A 594 -8.64 -22.12 -10.37
CA PHE A 594 -8.22 -22.03 -8.97
C PHE A 594 -8.89 -20.86 -8.25
N ALA A 595 -9.05 -19.71 -8.91
CA ALA A 595 -9.66 -18.54 -8.29
C ALA A 595 -11.13 -18.79 -7.91
N ARG A 596 -11.90 -19.54 -8.71
CA ARG A 596 -13.27 -19.99 -8.36
C ARG A 596 -13.32 -20.83 -7.08
N LYS A 597 -12.21 -21.44 -6.67
CA LYS A 597 -12.08 -22.20 -5.42
C LYS A 597 -11.48 -21.39 -4.27
N GLY A 598 -11.20 -20.10 -4.49
CA GLY A 598 -10.54 -19.23 -3.51
C GLY A 598 -9.03 -19.45 -3.38
N ILE A 599 -8.41 -20.08 -4.39
CA ILE A 599 -6.96 -20.26 -4.52
C ILE A 599 -6.44 -19.23 -5.54
N LEU A 600 -5.74 -18.20 -5.08
CA LEU A 600 -5.25 -17.15 -5.97
C LEU A 600 -3.78 -17.39 -6.34
N CYS A 601 -3.50 -17.58 -7.63
CA CYS A 601 -2.15 -17.85 -8.15
C CYS A 601 -1.53 -16.58 -8.75
N HIS A 602 -0.34 -16.19 -8.29
CA HIS A 602 0.38 -15.00 -8.78
C HIS A 602 1.82 -15.30 -9.20
N ASN A 603 2.21 -14.87 -10.39
CA ASN A 603 3.59 -14.94 -10.86
C ASN A 603 3.85 -13.83 -11.90
N ALA A 604 5.11 -13.73 -12.37
CA ALA A 604 5.51 -12.72 -13.34
C ALA A 604 4.84 -12.85 -14.73
N ASP A 605 4.25 -14.02 -15.06
CA ASP A 605 3.64 -14.29 -16.37
C ASP A 605 2.20 -13.75 -16.46
N LEU A 606 1.62 -13.31 -15.33
CA LEU A 606 0.34 -12.61 -15.31
C LEU A 606 0.45 -11.27 -16.05
N LEU A 607 -0.37 -11.09 -17.08
CA LEU A 607 -0.48 -9.84 -17.80
C LEU A 607 -1.07 -8.74 -16.92
N SER A 608 -0.69 -7.48 -17.17
CA SER A 608 -1.05 -6.34 -16.34
C SER A 608 -2.58 -6.20 -16.14
N ASP A 609 -3.36 -6.42 -17.20
CA ASP A 609 -4.82 -6.27 -17.16
C ASP A 609 -5.53 -7.37 -16.36
N VAL A 610 -4.91 -8.55 -16.21
CA VAL A 610 -5.40 -9.64 -15.35
C VAL A 610 -4.85 -9.50 -13.93
N ARG A 611 -3.58 -9.10 -13.83
CA ARG A 611 -2.87 -8.89 -12.57
C ARG A 611 -3.60 -7.86 -11.70
N LEU A 612 -3.98 -6.72 -12.28
CA LEU A 612 -4.59 -5.63 -11.51
C LEU A 612 -5.90 -6.00 -10.79
N PRO A 613 -6.93 -6.57 -11.46
CA PRO A 613 -8.13 -7.01 -10.77
C PRO A 613 -7.88 -8.21 -9.83
N LEU A 614 -6.94 -9.11 -10.15
CA LEU A 614 -6.53 -10.17 -9.24
C LEU A 614 -5.94 -9.63 -7.93
N GLU A 615 -5.07 -8.63 -8.03
CA GLU A 615 -4.44 -7.98 -6.87
C GLU A 615 -5.46 -7.18 -6.05
N ARG A 616 -6.45 -6.54 -6.70
CA ARG A 616 -7.60 -5.93 -6.02
C ARG A 616 -8.42 -6.97 -5.25
N LEU A 617 -8.68 -8.13 -5.83
CA LEU A 617 -9.32 -9.25 -5.13
C LEU A 617 -8.48 -9.72 -3.95
N MET A 618 -7.17 -9.90 -4.12
CA MET A 618 -6.28 -10.30 -3.02
C MET A 618 -6.34 -9.31 -1.85
N ASN A 619 -6.40 -8.00 -2.13
CA ASN A 619 -6.39 -6.95 -1.11
C ASN A 619 -7.75 -6.80 -0.40
N LYS A 620 -8.86 -6.77 -1.16
CA LYS A 620 -10.20 -6.47 -0.62
C LYS A 620 -10.94 -7.68 -0.07
N GLU A 621 -10.60 -8.88 -0.54
CA GLU A 621 -11.29 -10.11 -0.16
C GLU A 621 -10.47 -10.96 0.81
N LYS A 622 -11.08 -12.05 1.30
CA LYS A 622 -10.40 -13.02 2.17
C LYS A 622 -10.27 -14.36 1.45
N PRO A 623 -9.37 -14.48 0.46
CA PRO A 623 -9.13 -15.75 -0.23
C PRO A 623 -8.63 -16.80 0.76
N ARG A 624 -8.84 -18.08 0.44
CA ARG A 624 -8.39 -19.20 1.29
C ARG A 624 -6.86 -19.25 1.33
N VAL A 625 -6.24 -19.10 0.16
CA VAL A 625 -4.78 -19.11 0.01
C VAL A 625 -4.38 -18.29 -1.20
N ILE A 626 -3.22 -17.65 -1.10
CA ILE A 626 -2.52 -16.97 -2.18
C ILE A 626 -1.20 -17.68 -2.38
N ILE A 627 -0.85 -18.04 -3.61
CA ILE A 627 0.40 -18.75 -3.93
C ILE A 627 1.16 -17.92 -4.93
N ALA A 628 2.37 -17.48 -4.56
CA ALA A 628 3.08 -16.48 -5.35
C ALA A 628 4.60 -16.59 -5.36
N THR A 629 5.21 -16.07 -6.42
CA THR A 629 6.65 -15.76 -6.48
C THR A 629 6.96 -14.41 -5.84
N SER A 630 8.23 -13.97 -5.82
CA SER A 630 8.65 -12.71 -5.20
C SER A 630 8.00 -11.47 -5.81
N THR A 631 7.48 -11.57 -7.03
CA THR A 631 6.78 -10.51 -7.76
C THR A 631 5.57 -9.95 -7.00
N LEU A 632 4.85 -10.78 -6.24
CA LEU A 632 3.75 -10.31 -5.39
C LEU A 632 4.28 -9.51 -4.19
N GLY A 633 5.48 -9.88 -3.71
CA GLY A 633 6.20 -9.22 -2.63
C GLY A 633 6.49 -7.74 -2.90
N GLN A 634 6.60 -7.36 -4.18
CA GLN A 634 7.06 -6.05 -4.61
C GLN A 634 5.92 -5.14 -5.13
N GLY A 635 4.73 -5.66 -5.44
CA GLY A 635 3.75 -4.94 -6.28
C GLY A 635 2.40 -4.54 -5.67
N VAL A 636 2.03 -4.98 -4.47
CA VAL A 636 0.66 -4.80 -3.92
C VAL A 636 0.72 -4.48 -2.43
N ASN A 637 -0.20 -3.73 -1.86
CA ASN A 637 -0.40 -3.66 -0.40
C ASN A 637 -1.31 -4.79 0.09
N LEU A 638 -0.85 -6.02 -0.08
CA LEU A 638 -1.53 -7.20 0.42
C LEU A 638 -1.03 -7.52 1.84
N GLY A 639 -1.93 -7.47 2.82
CA GLY A 639 -1.73 -8.08 4.12
C GLY A 639 -2.41 -9.45 4.22
N VAL A 640 -1.75 -10.43 4.82
CA VAL A 640 -2.26 -11.78 5.06
C VAL A 640 -2.05 -12.19 6.53
N SER A 641 -2.81 -13.16 7.02
CA SER A 641 -2.64 -13.62 8.40
C SER A 641 -1.37 -14.45 8.59
N THR A 642 -1.00 -15.21 7.56
CA THR A 642 0.18 -16.10 7.58
C THR A 642 0.94 -16.01 6.27
N VAL A 643 2.26 -15.95 6.34
CA VAL A 643 3.18 -16.14 5.20
C VAL A 643 3.97 -17.42 5.44
N ILE A 644 4.01 -18.31 4.44
CA ILE A 644 4.80 -19.54 4.45
C ILE A 644 5.81 -19.49 3.31
N PHE A 645 7.09 -19.45 3.63
CA PHE A 645 8.18 -19.65 2.69
C PHE A 645 8.38 -21.15 2.46
N SER A 646 7.93 -21.64 1.30
CA SER A 646 8.19 -23.04 0.90
C SER A 646 9.68 -23.31 0.71
N THR A 647 10.46 -22.27 0.39
CA THR A 647 11.91 -22.30 0.17
C THR A 647 12.49 -20.90 0.39
N LEU A 648 13.79 -20.82 0.70
CA LEU A 648 14.58 -19.59 0.72
C LEU A 648 15.35 -19.37 -0.60
N TYR A 649 15.16 -20.25 -1.58
CA TYR A 649 15.82 -20.19 -2.87
C TYR A 649 14.86 -19.71 -3.95
N GLN A 650 15.34 -18.82 -4.82
CA GLN A 650 14.67 -18.34 -6.01
C GLN A 650 15.62 -18.46 -7.21
N ALA A 651 15.17 -19.13 -8.27
CA ALA A 651 15.98 -19.39 -9.47
C ALA A 651 17.39 -19.97 -9.16
N GLY A 652 17.52 -20.80 -8.12
CA GLY A 652 18.78 -21.43 -7.70
C GLY A 652 19.62 -20.64 -6.70
N ASN A 653 19.36 -19.34 -6.54
CA ASN A 653 20.07 -18.46 -5.60
C ASN A 653 19.25 -18.23 -4.33
N LEU A 654 19.93 -17.80 -3.26
CA LEU A 654 19.23 -17.37 -2.05
C LEU A 654 18.55 -16.03 -2.27
N ILE A 655 17.33 -15.89 -1.76
CA ILE A 655 16.66 -14.59 -1.70
C ILE A 655 17.43 -13.67 -0.75
N THR A 656 17.45 -12.37 -1.02
CA THR A 656 18.09 -11.40 -0.12
C THR A 656 17.32 -11.33 1.21
N SER A 657 17.99 -10.88 2.28
CA SER A 657 17.32 -10.64 3.57
C SER A 657 16.23 -9.58 3.41
N ARG A 658 16.49 -8.58 2.56
CA ARG A 658 15.52 -7.56 2.14
C ARG A 658 14.27 -8.15 1.49
N ASP A 659 14.41 -8.99 0.46
CA ASP A 659 13.27 -9.60 -0.23
C ASP A 659 12.46 -10.51 0.70
N PHE A 660 13.15 -11.26 1.57
CA PHE A 660 12.50 -12.05 2.62
C PHE A 660 11.61 -11.17 3.50
N TRP A 661 12.14 -10.07 4.05
CA TRP A 661 11.36 -9.19 4.94
C TRP A 661 10.30 -8.37 4.22
N ASN A 662 10.47 -8.07 2.94
CA ASN A 662 9.42 -7.45 2.11
C ASN A 662 8.22 -8.38 1.94
N ILE A 663 8.45 -9.68 1.71
CA ILE A 663 7.38 -10.68 1.61
C ILE A 663 6.82 -11.02 3.00
N ALA A 664 7.69 -11.26 3.99
CA ALA A 664 7.32 -11.65 5.34
C ALA A 664 6.55 -10.54 6.08
N GLY A 665 6.90 -9.28 5.83
CA GLY A 665 6.22 -8.12 6.38
C GLY A 665 4.74 -8.01 5.99
N ARG A 666 4.28 -8.77 4.99
CA ARG A 666 2.87 -8.88 4.62
C ARG A 666 2.06 -9.68 5.65
N ALA A 667 2.73 -10.44 6.51
CA ALA A 667 2.08 -11.11 7.62
C ALA A 667 1.61 -10.06 8.65
N GLY A 668 0.33 -10.10 8.99
CA GLY A 668 -0.32 -9.22 9.95
C GLY A 668 -1.01 -8.02 9.30
N ARG A 669 -2.33 -8.07 9.18
CA ARG A 669 -3.16 -6.93 8.77
C ARG A 669 -3.60 -6.10 9.96
N ALA A 670 -3.42 -4.79 9.85
CA ALA A 670 -4.00 -3.84 10.79
C ALA A 670 -5.52 -4.03 10.89
N PHE A 671 -6.05 -4.00 12.12
CA PHE A 671 -7.47 -4.17 12.46
C PHE A 671 -8.10 -5.52 12.07
N VAL A 672 -7.31 -6.49 11.60
CA VAL A 672 -7.80 -7.84 11.28
C VAL A 672 -7.01 -8.93 11.99
N ASP A 673 -5.67 -8.86 11.97
CA ASP A 673 -4.80 -9.86 12.57
C ASP A 673 -4.07 -9.28 13.78
N HIS A 674 -4.15 -9.96 14.92
CA HIS A 674 -3.39 -9.58 16.11
C HIS A 674 -1.90 -9.85 15.91
N GLU A 675 -1.61 -10.98 15.26
CA GLU A 675 -0.27 -11.44 14.93
C GLU A 675 -0.19 -11.93 13.48
N GLY A 676 0.87 -11.51 12.78
CA GLY A 676 1.31 -12.07 11.51
C GLY A 676 2.24 -13.24 11.73
N LYS A 677 1.88 -14.42 11.20
CA LYS A 677 2.70 -15.63 11.30
C LYS A 677 3.63 -15.73 10.09
N ILE A 678 4.93 -15.88 10.31
CA ILE A 678 5.94 -16.06 9.26
C ILE A 678 6.61 -17.41 9.47
N LEU A 679 6.34 -18.34 8.56
CA LEU A 679 6.85 -19.71 8.64
C LEU A 679 7.84 -19.99 7.51
N VAL A 680 8.95 -20.64 7.83
CA VAL A 680 9.88 -21.16 6.82
C VAL A 680 9.89 -22.68 6.88
N ALA A 681 9.66 -23.32 5.73
CA ALA A 681 9.58 -24.78 5.62
C ALA A 681 10.98 -25.42 5.65
N LEU A 682 11.20 -26.29 6.64
CA LEU A 682 12.40 -27.10 6.80
C LEU A 682 12.07 -28.57 6.54
N ASP A 683 12.64 -29.15 5.49
CA ASP A 683 12.50 -30.57 5.17
C ASP A 683 13.67 -31.35 5.78
N THR A 684 13.35 -32.32 6.64
CA THR A 684 14.35 -33.16 7.32
C THR A 684 14.43 -34.58 6.74
N VAL A 685 13.51 -34.95 5.85
CA VAL A 685 13.40 -36.30 5.31
C VAL A 685 14.65 -36.64 4.50
N ASN A 686 15.23 -37.80 4.77
CA ASN A 686 16.45 -38.30 4.10
C ASN A 686 17.67 -37.35 4.19
N LYS A 687 17.72 -36.43 5.17
CA LYS A 687 18.87 -35.54 5.40
C LYS A 687 19.62 -35.90 6.68
N ASN A 688 20.93 -35.72 6.68
CA ASN A 688 21.75 -35.88 7.89
C ASN A 688 21.62 -34.66 8.83
N SER A 689 21.98 -34.84 10.10
CA SER A 689 21.90 -33.80 11.14
C SER A 689 22.71 -32.55 10.81
N LYS A 690 23.87 -32.69 10.16
CA LYS A 690 24.72 -31.56 9.73
C LYS A 690 24.00 -30.66 8.72
N LYS A 691 23.35 -31.24 7.70
CA LYS A 691 22.62 -30.51 6.67
C LYS A 691 21.39 -29.82 7.25
N VAL A 692 20.62 -30.53 8.08
CA VAL A 692 19.46 -29.96 8.78
C VAL A 692 19.87 -28.78 9.67
N ASN A 693 20.95 -28.90 10.44
CA ASN A 693 21.44 -27.81 11.28
C ASN A 693 21.95 -26.62 10.46
N ARG A 694 22.59 -26.85 9.30
CA ARG A 694 23.00 -25.77 8.39
C ARG A 694 21.80 -25.00 7.85
N GLU A 695 20.79 -25.70 7.32
CA GLU A 695 19.55 -25.07 6.82
C GLU A 695 18.81 -24.34 7.95
N ARG A 696 18.75 -24.92 9.15
CA ARG A 696 18.14 -24.28 10.33
C ARG A 696 18.88 -22.99 10.74
N ASN A 697 20.20 -23.01 10.80
CA ASN A 697 21.00 -21.82 11.11
C ASN A 697 20.82 -20.73 10.05
N GLN A 698 20.66 -21.14 8.80
CA GLN A 698 20.37 -20.21 7.72
C GLN A 698 18.99 -19.56 7.89
N ILE A 699 17.95 -20.31 8.24
CA ILE A 699 16.64 -19.74 8.58
C ILE A 699 16.77 -18.75 9.74
N PHE A 700 17.55 -19.09 10.77
CA PHE A 700 17.78 -18.17 11.89
C PHE A 700 18.50 -16.87 11.49
N ASN A 701 19.35 -16.90 10.45
CA ASN A 701 19.94 -15.67 9.93
C ASN A 701 18.91 -14.74 9.29
N TYR A 702 17.90 -15.26 8.59
CA TYR A 702 16.81 -14.43 8.03
C TYR A 702 15.91 -13.85 9.13
N PHE A 703 15.72 -14.57 10.24
CA PHE A 703 14.95 -14.08 11.39
C PHE A 703 15.63 -12.93 12.14
N ASP A 704 16.92 -12.72 11.93
CA ASP A 704 17.69 -11.64 12.53
C ASP A 704 17.63 -10.37 11.68
N LYS A 705 16.76 -9.43 12.07
CA LYS A 705 16.59 -8.15 11.36
C LYS A 705 17.84 -7.27 11.35
N SER A 706 18.81 -7.50 12.24
CA SER A 706 20.09 -6.77 12.21
C SER A 706 20.93 -7.12 10.98
N LYS A 707 20.61 -8.22 10.30
CA LYS A 707 21.27 -8.70 9.07
C LYS A 707 20.51 -8.34 7.80
N ILE A 708 19.61 -7.35 7.84
CA ILE A 708 18.98 -6.82 6.63
C ILE A 708 20.06 -6.16 5.77
N ASP A 709 20.01 -6.38 4.45
CA ASP A 709 21.00 -5.86 3.50
C ASP A 709 20.88 -4.34 3.31
N ASN A 710 21.99 -3.62 3.41
CA ASN A 710 22.08 -2.18 3.12
C ASN A 710 21.61 -1.86 1.69
N ALA A 711 20.90 -0.75 1.50
CA ALA A 711 20.65 -0.21 0.16
C ALA A 711 22.00 0.12 -0.49
N GLN A 712 22.26 -0.41 -1.69
CA GLN A 712 23.55 -0.26 -2.36
C GLN A 712 23.40 0.66 -3.57
N SER A 713 24.38 1.54 -3.78
CA SER A 713 24.53 2.29 -5.02
C SER A 713 24.81 1.31 -6.16
N GLY A 714 23.88 1.24 -7.12
CA GLY A 714 24.08 0.52 -8.36
C GLY A 714 25.21 1.13 -9.19
N CYS A 715 25.34 2.45 -9.20
CA CYS A 715 26.42 3.13 -9.92
C CYS A 715 27.79 2.74 -9.36
N LEU A 716 27.93 2.68 -8.02
CA LEU A 716 29.15 2.23 -7.36
C LEU A 716 29.48 0.78 -7.71
N GLU A 717 28.49 -0.11 -7.67
CA GLU A 717 28.70 -1.53 -8.02
C GLU A 717 29.06 -1.72 -9.50
N LEU A 718 28.48 -0.92 -10.41
CA LEU A 718 28.89 -0.89 -11.82
C LEU A 718 30.36 -0.46 -11.97
N ILE A 719 30.78 0.61 -11.29
CA ILE A 719 32.16 1.09 -11.35
C ILE A 719 33.13 0.05 -10.78
N LYS A 720 32.80 -0.57 -9.63
CA LYS A 720 33.61 -1.66 -9.05
C LYS A 720 33.72 -2.85 -10.00
N TYR A 721 32.62 -3.22 -10.65
CA TYR A 721 32.62 -4.30 -11.63
C TYR A 721 33.58 -3.98 -12.79
N LEU A 722 33.44 -2.81 -13.42
CA LEU A 722 34.30 -2.40 -14.53
C LEU A 722 35.77 -2.25 -14.14
N LYS A 723 36.04 -1.78 -12.92
CA LYS A 723 37.41 -1.73 -12.36
C LYS A 723 38.01 -3.13 -12.24
N ARG A 724 37.29 -4.09 -11.63
CA ARG A 724 37.77 -5.47 -11.46
C ARG A 724 37.97 -6.17 -12.81
N GLU A 725 37.11 -5.91 -13.78
CA GLU A 725 37.27 -6.42 -15.15
C GLU A 725 38.51 -5.82 -15.82
N ALA A 726 38.74 -4.51 -15.72
CA ALA A 726 39.95 -3.87 -16.25
C ALA A 726 41.23 -4.44 -15.60
N GLU A 727 41.23 -4.60 -14.28
CA GLU A 727 42.35 -5.21 -13.54
C GLU A 727 42.61 -6.66 -13.95
N SER A 728 41.55 -7.41 -14.27
CA SER A 728 41.65 -8.79 -14.78
C SER A 728 42.26 -8.87 -16.18
N ASN A 729 42.28 -7.75 -16.93
CA ASN A 729 42.91 -7.60 -18.24
C ASN A 729 44.25 -6.83 -18.15
N ASP A 730 44.86 -6.73 -16.97
CA ASP A 730 46.12 -6.00 -16.72
C ASP A 730 46.07 -4.48 -17.01
N ILE A 731 44.87 -3.88 -16.97
CA ILE A 731 44.64 -2.45 -17.18
C ILE A 731 44.53 -1.76 -15.82
N SER A 732 45.49 -0.87 -15.53
CA SER A 732 45.42 -0.05 -14.30
C SER A 732 44.21 0.86 -14.30
N PHE A 733 43.69 1.22 -13.11
CA PHE A 733 42.58 2.17 -13.00
C PHE A 733 42.85 3.50 -13.72
N VAL A 734 44.07 4.03 -13.64
CA VAL A 734 44.46 5.26 -14.38
C VAL A 734 44.30 5.07 -15.89
N LYS A 735 44.71 3.91 -16.42
CA LYS A 735 44.56 3.60 -17.83
C LYS A 735 43.09 3.41 -18.22
N LEU A 736 42.28 2.79 -17.35
CA LEU A 736 40.84 2.68 -17.54
C LEU A 736 40.18 4.07 -17.67
N ILE A 737 40.55 5.02 -16.82
CA ILE A 737 40.07 6.41 -16.89
C ILE A 737 40.43 7.06 -18.23
N GLU A 738 41.66 6.88 -18.73
CA GLU A 738 42.05 7.37 -20.06
C GLU A 738 41.19 6.76 -21.17
N LEU A 739 41.01 5.43 -21.17
CA LEU A 739 40.23 4.71 -22.18
C LEU A 739 38.76 5.15 -22.18
N LEU A 740 38.17 5.39 -21.00
CA LEU A 740 36.81 5.89 -20.88
C LEU A 740 36.68 7.32 -21.42
N ALA A 741 37.65 8.19 -21.15
CA ALA A 741 37.67 9.56 -21.63
C ALA A 741 37.83 9.66 -23.16
N ASP A 742 38.61 8.77 -23.75
CA ASP A 742 38.80 8.68 -25.20
C ASP A 742 37.72 7.84 -25.90
N ASN A 743 36.78 7.25 -25.13
CA ASN A 743 35.76 6.32 -25.62
C ASN A 743 36.33 5.08 -26.35
N ASN A 744 37.52 4.62 -25.95
CA ASN A 744 38.21 3.44 -26.48
C ASN A 744 37.84 2.17 -25.71
N ILE A 745 36.55 1.80 -25.74
CA ILE A 745 35.99 0.71 -24.92
C ILE A 745 36.50 -0.68 -25.33
N SER A 746 36.89 -0.85 -26.59
CA SER A 746 37.41 -2.12 -27.12
C SER A 746 38.70 -2.60 -26.46
N GLU A 747 39.44 -1.71 -25.80
CA GLU A 747 40.67 -2.07 -25.10
C GLU A 747 40.43 -2.55 -23.67
N ILE A 748 39.22 -2.40 -23.12
CA ILE A 748 38.90 -2.74 -21.71
C ILE A 748 38.65 -4.24 -21.53
N LYS A 749 37.97 -4.87 -22.50
CA LYS A 749 37.53 -6.27 -22.44
C LYS A 749 37.61 -6.90 -23.83
N SER A 750 37.85 -8.22 -23.88
CA SER A 750 37.79 -9.01 -25.13
C SER A 750 36.42 -8.98 -25.80
N ASP A 751 35.35 -8.81 -25.02
CA ASP A 751 33.99 -8.57 -25.50
C ASP A 751 33.61 -7.09 -25.27
N SER A 752 33.90 -6.26 -26.26
CA SER A 752 33.66 -4.82 -26.23
C SER A 752 32.17 -4.46 -26.20
N GLU A 753 31.30 -5.35 -26.64
CA GLU A 753 29.86 -5.10 -26.75
C GLU A 753 29.19 -5.15 -25.38
N GLU A 754 29.51 -6.14 -24.56
CA GLU A 754 29.01 -6.25 -23.19
C GLU A 754 29.39 -5.02 -22.34
N THR A 755 30.63 -4.54 -22.48
CA THR A 755 31.10 -3.36 -21.73
C THR A 755 30.41 -2.08 -22.19
N ASN A 756 30.20 -1.91 -23.50
CA ASN A 756 29.41 -0.80 -24.02
C ASN A 756 27.97 -0.84 -23.48
N ASN A 757 27.34 -2.01 -23.44
CA ASN A 757 25.98 -2.18 -22.94
C ASN A 757 25.86 -1.82 -21.46
N LEU A 758 26.86 -2.14 -20.64
CA LEU A 758 26.91 -1.76 -19.23
C LEU A 758 27.04 -0.25 -19.01
N LEU A 759 27.90 0.43 -19.79
CA LEU A 759 28.08 1.88 -19.72
C LEU A 759 26.84 2.64 -20.20
N ASP A 760 26.13 2.09 -21.19
CA ASP A 760 24.91 2.69 -21.76
C ASP A 760 23.80 2.88 -20.71
N TRP A 761 23.87 2.19 -19.56
CA TRP A 761 22.91 2.34 -18.46
C TRP A 761 23.01 3.69 -17.73
N ILE A 762 24.16 4.37 -17.83
CA ILE A 762 24.40 5.67 -17.17
C ILE A 762 24.64 6.81 -18.16
N ASP A 763 24.93 6.48 -19.43
CA ASP A 763 25.39 7.44 -20.43
C ASP A 763 24.39 8.56 -20.72
N ASP A 764 23.11 8.22 -20.86
CA ASP A 764 22.08 9.19 -21.21
C ASP A 764 21.81 10.19 -20.08
N GLY A 765 21.86 9.73 -18.82
CA GLY A 765 21.74 10.58 -17.65
C GLY A 765 22.98 11.45 -17.41
N LEU A 766 24.18 10.92 -17.65
CA LEU A 766 25.41 11.72 -17.60
C LEU A 766 25.42 12.81 -18.68
N LEU A 767 24.96 12.49 -19.91
CA LEU A 767 24.80 13.47 -20.98
C LEU A 767 23.78 14.55 -20.60
N SER A 768 22.65 14.17 -20.00
CA SER A 768 21.65 15.12 -19.50
C SER A 768 22.23 16.06 -18.45
N LEU A 769 22.86 15.51 -17.40
CA LEU A 769 23.51 16.31 -16.36
C LEU A 769 24.59 17.23 -16.93
N HIS A 770 25.33 16.79 -17.96
CA HIS A 770 26.32 17.63 -18.64
C HIS A 770 25.70 18.76 -19.46
N ASP A 771 24.62 18.53 -20.20
CA ASP A 771 23.90 19.59 -20.93
C ASP A 771 23.39 20.68 -19.98
N ILE A 772 22.94 20.27 -18.79
CA ILE A 772 22.40 21.16 -17.76
C ILE A 772 23.51 21.96 -17.05
N ASN A 773 24.61 21.30 -16.65
CA ASN A 773 25.62 21.91 -15.77
C ASN A 773 26.79 22.59 -16.51
N SER A 774 27.07 22.22 -17.77
CA SER A 774 28.26 22.73 -18.45
C SER A 774 28.03 24.14 -19.01
N ILE A 775 28.99 25.02 -18.73
CA ILE A 775 29.19 26.29 -19.45
C ILE A 775 30.60 26.18 -20.06
N ASP A 776 30.72 26.30 -21.38
CA ASP A 776 31.99 26.32 -22.11
C ASP A 776 32.98 25.16 -21.84
N LYS A 777 32.55 23.91 -22.12
CA LYS A 777 33.40 22.71 -22.08
C LYS A 777 34.00 22.36 -20.72
N ASN A 778 33.45 22.92 -19.64
CA ASN A 778 33.90 22.64 -18.29
C ASN A 778 33.31 21.31 -17.78
N TYR A 779 34.17 20.41 -17.32
CA TYR A 779 33.79 19.15 -16.66
C TYR A 779 33.96 19.20 -15.14
N GLU A 780 34.47 20.29 -14.57
CA GLU A 780 34.69 20.43 -13.12
C GLU A 780 33.39 20.41 -12.31
N TRP A 781 32.23 20.64 -12.93
CA TRP A 781 30.93 20.52 -12.24
C TRP A 781 30.73 19.10 -11.67
N THR A 782 31.33 18.08 -12.28
CA THR A 782 31.23 16.70 -11.79
C THR A 782 31.81 16.55 -10.39
N ASP A 783 32.86 17.31 -10.08
CA ASP A 783 33.54 17.27 -8.80
C ASP A 783 32.67 17.86 -7.69
N ASP A 784 32.00 18.97 -7.94
CA ASP A 784 31.11 19.60 -6.95
C ASP A 784 29.79 18.82 -6.80
N TYR A 785 29.24 18.33 -7.91
CA TYR A 785 27.92 17.71 -7.92
C TYR A 785 27.93 16.27 -7.37
N PHE A 786 28.87 15.42 -7.80
CA PHE A 786 28.87 14.01 -7.44
C PHE A 786 29.46 13.72 -6.05
N ARG A 787 30.04 14.71 -5.35
CA ARG A 787 30.45 14.54 -3.95
C ARG A 787 29.32 14.15 -3.01
N ASN A 788 28.10 14.60 -3.30
CA ASN A 788 26.92 14.21 -2.51
C ASN A 788 26.17 13.03 -3.13
N SER A 789 26.71 12.37 -4.16
CA SER A 789 26.06 11.20 -4.76
C SER A 789 26.11 9.98 -3.85
N LEU A 790 25.10 9.11 -3.97
CA LEU A 790 25.08 7.86 -3.19
C LEU A 790 26.32 7.00 -3.46
N ALA A 791 26.77 6.97 -4.71
CA ALA A 791 27.98 6.25 -5.11
C ALA A 791 29.23 6.78 -4.39
N TYR A 792 29.36 8.10 -4.24
CA TYR A 792 30.45 8.72 -3.49
C TYR A 792 30.35 8.42 -2.00
N ILE A 793 29.20 8.68 -1.38
CA ILE A 793 28.94 8.49 0.05
C ILE A 793 29.28 7.05 0.47
N GLN A 794 28.84 6.06 -0.31
CA GLN A 794 29.13 4.66 0.00
C GLN A 794 30.56 4.24 -0.35
N ALA A 795 31.22 4.91 -1.29
CA ALA A 795 32.62 4.66 -1.60
C ALA A 795 33.55 5.09 -0.45
N GLU A 796 33.18 6.10 0.37
CA GLU A 796 33.97 6.48 1.54
C GLU A 796 34.13 5.36 2.57
N HIS A 797 33.19 4.41 2.57
CA HIS A 797 33.20 3.22 3.43
C HIS A 797 33.63 1.94 2.69
N SER A 798 34.07 2.06 1.44
CA SER A 798 34.49 0.93 0.60
C SER A 798 36.02 0.81 0.59
N GLU A 799 36.55 -0.40 0.79
CA GLU A 799 38.00 -0.66 0.66
C GLU A 799 38.45 -0.71 -0.80
N ASP A 800 37.55 -1.08 -1.73
CA ASP A 800 37.90 -1.34 -3.14
C ASP A 800 38.08 -0.07 -3.98
N ILE A 801 37.36 1.02 -3.69
CA ILE A 801 37.32 2.24 -4.52
C ILE A 801 37.01 3.45 -3.65
N THR A 802 37.69 4.58 -3.90
CA THR A 802 37.47 5.82 -3.14
C THR A 802 36.44 6.74 -3.80
N GLY A 803 35.84 7.65 -3.04
CA GLY A 803 34.91 8.66 -3.59
C GLY A 803 35.52 9.50 -4.72
N ASP A 804 36.80 9.90 -4.60
CA ASP A 804 37.49 10.62 -5.68
C ASP A 804 37.66 9.76 -6.95
N GLN A 805 37.86 8.44 -6.82
CA GLN A 805 37.91 7.52 -7.96
C GLN A 805 36.54 7.39 -8.64
N VAL A 806 35.44 7.43 -7.88
CA VAL A 806 34.07 7.48 -8.44
C VAL A 806 33.89 8.75 -9.28
N ILE A 807 34.28 9.92 -8.76
CA ILE A 807 34.20 11.18 -9.50
C ILE A 807 35.07 11.14 -10.76
N GLN A 808 36.31 10.66 -10.66
CA GLN A 808 37.21 10.51 -11.81
C GLN A 808 36.58 9.63 -12.90
N PHE A 809 35.95 8.52 -12.52
CA PHE A 809 35.26 7.63 -13.43
C PHE A 809 34.10 8.34 -14.14
N LEU A 810 33.19 8.97 -13.40
CA LEU A 810 32.02 9.64 -13.98
C LEU A 810 32.43 10.82 -14.88
N LYS A 811 33.45 11.58 -14.47
CA LYS A 811 34.04 12.68 -15.26
C LYS A 811 34.66 12.17 -16.56
N ALA A 812 35.44 11.10 -16.51
CA ALA A 812 36.03 10.48 -17.68
C ALA A 812 34.95 9.92 -18.62
N ARG A 813 33.96 9.21 -18.08
CA ARG A 813 32.89 8.69 -18.93
C ARG A 813 32.09 9.80 -19.60
N THR A 814 31.80 10.89 -18.89
CA THR A 814 31.14 12.08 -19.46
C THR A 814 31.94 12.66 -20.64
N LYS A 815 33.27 12.74 -20.53
CA LYS A 815 34.14 13.16 -21.65
C LYS A 815 34.04 12.19 -22.84
N GLY A 816 34.08 10.89 -22.57
CA GLY A 816 33.95 9.85 -23.61
C GLY A 816 32.62 9.92 -24.35
N ILE A 817 31.52 10.16 -23.64
CA ILE A 817 30.19 10.33 -24.25
C ILE A 817 30.19 11.54 -25.19
N VAL A 818 30.71 12.69 -24.74
CA VAL A 818 30.79 13.89 -25.59
C VAL A 818 31.71 13.65 -26.80
N ALA A 819 32.83 12.96 -26.62
CA ALA A 819 33.72 12.58 -27.72
C ALA A 819 33.02 11.68 -28.76
N LYS A 820 32.16 10.77 -28.29
CA LYS A 820 31.36 9.87 -29.14
C LYS A 820 30.25 10.59 -29.90
N VAL A 821 29.50 11.45 -29.21
CA VAL A 821 28.30 12.10 -29.75
C VAL A 821 28.65 13.34 -30.60
N GLY A 822 29.72 14.04 -30.25
CA GLY A 822 30.09 15.36 -30.77
C GLY A 822 29.69 16.49 -29.82
N GLU A 823 30.08 17.73 -30.12
CA GLU A 823 29.87 18.90 -29.24
C GLU A 823 28.56 19.68 -29.49
N ASP A 824 27.71 19.21 -30.41
CA ASP A 824 26.46 19.90 -30.74
C ASP A 824 25.40 19.67 -29.65
N ARG A 825 25.07 20.73 -28.90
CA ARG A 825 24.02 20.72 -27.88
C ARG A 825 22.64 20.39 -28.44
N ASN A 826 22.33 20.74 -29.69
CA ASN A 826 21.04 20.37 -30.29
C ASN A 826 20.96 18.87 -30.49
N LYS A 827 22.08 18.25 -30.91
CA LYS A 827 22.20 16.79 -30.98
C LYS A 827 22.05 16.15 -29.62
N TRP A 828 22.68 16.70 -28.57
CA TRP A 828 22.51 16.19 -27.19
C TRP A 828 21.05 16.22 -26.75
N LYS A 829 20.38 17.36 -26.93
CA LYS A 829 18.96 17.51 -26.60
C LYS A 829 18.07 16.53 -27.36
N SER A 830 18.36 16.28 -28.64
CA SER A 830 17.64 15.30 -29.45
C SER A 830 17.77 13.88 -28.86
N ILE A 831 18.99 13.48 -28.49
CA ILE A 831 19.28 12.17 -27.88
C ILE A 831 18.61 12.06 -26.50
N ILE A 832 18.75 13.06 -25.65
CA ILE A 832 18.16 13.05 -24.30
C ILE A 832 16.63 12.91 -24.39
N LYS A 833 16.00 13.67 -25.30
CA LYS A 833 14.54 13.66 -25.51
C LYS A 833 13.99 12.36 -26.09
N SER A 834 14.79 11.56 -26.80
CA SER A 834 14.32 10.28 -27.34
C SER A 834 14.02 9.27 -26.23
N GLY A 835 14.75 9.36 -25.10
CA GLY A 835 14.63 8.44 -23.97
C GLY A 835 15.16 7.03 -24.27
N ILE A 836 15.91 6.86 -25.36
CA ILE A 836 16.53 5.59 -25.77
C ILE A 836 18.00 5.57 -25.31
N PRO A 837 18.58 4.40 -24.96
CA PRO A 837 20.00 4.28 -24.65
C PRO A 837 20.87 4.84 -25.77
N LEU A 838 21.97 5.47 -25.40
CA LEU A 838 22.80 6.29 -26.28
C LEU A 838 23.21 5.53 -27.55
N ASN A 839 23.63 4.27 -27.40
CA ASN A 839 24.12 3.47 -28.53
C ASN A 839 23.01 3.16 -29.54
N SER A 840 21.84 2.77 -29.04
CA SER A 840 20.68 2.50 -29.89
C SER A 840 20.15 3.78 -30.53
N ASP A 841 20.18 4.89 -29.81
CA ASP A 841 19.77 6.19 -30.35
C ASP A 841 20.66 6.65 -31.53
N LEU A 842 21.97 6.42 -31.45
CA LEU A 842 22.89 6.70 -32.56
C LEU A 842 22.60 5.81 -33.78
N GLN A 843 22.28 4.52 -33.59
CA GLN A 843 21.86 3.63 -34.68
C GLN A 843 20.55 4.11 -35.34
N ILE A 844 19.61 4.65 -34.55
CA ILE A 844 18.38 5.25 -35.09
C ILE A 844 18.71 6.49 -35.92
N GLU A 845 19.65 7.34 -35.48
CA GLU A 845 20.04 8.54 -36.24
C GLU A 845 20.59 8.17 -37.63
N ASP A 846 21.39 7.11 -37.73
CA ASP A 846 21.94 6.62 -39.01
C ASP A 846 20.85 6.13 -39.97
N LYS A 847 19.71 5.66 -39.43
CA LYS A 847 18.57 5.14 -40.21
C LYS A 847 17.44 6.15 -40.39
N LEU A 848 17.56 7.34 -39.80
CA LEU A 848 16.46 8.30 -39.71
C LEU A 848 15.96 8.77 -41.09
N GLU A 849 16.85 8.93 -42.07
CA GLU A 849 16.45 9.32 -43.44
C GLU A 849 15.62 8.23 -44.13
N SER A 850 15.98 6.95 -43.97
CA SER A 850 15.19 5.81 -44.48
C SER A 850 13.80 5.80 -43.83
N LEU A 851 13.75 5.97 -42.51
CA LEU A 851 12.50 6.03 -41.76
C LEU A 851 11.60 7.18 -42.20
N ILE A 852 12.15 8.38 -42.43
CA ILE A 852 11.40 9.52 -42.97
C ILE A 852 10.78 9.16 -44.32
N SER A 853 11.54 8.51 -45.22
CA SER A 853 11.02 8.09 -46.53
C SER A 853 9.84 7.12 -46.39
N ILE A 854 9.95 6.12 -45.50
CA ILE A 854 8.89 5.14 -45.25
C ILE A 854 7.62 5.84 -44.71
N ILE A 855 7.78 6.80 -43.79
CA ILE A 855 6.65 7.53 -43.19
C ILE A 855 5.98 8.43 -44.23
N GLN A 856 6.77 9.12 -45.06
CA GLN A 856 6.23 10.00 -46.11
C GLN A 856 5.49 9.22 -47.20
N GLU A 857 5.94 8.00 -47.53
CA GLU A 857 5.22 7.08 -48.41
C GLU A 857 3.85 6.72 -47.81
N TYR A 858 3.80 6.38 -46.51
CA TYR A 858 2.53 6.11 -45.83
C TYR A 858 1.60 7.33 -45.82
N LEU A 859 2.11 8.53 -45.57
CA LEU A 859 1.31 9.77 -45.56
C LEU A 859 0.66 10.10 -46.91
N SER A 860 1.11 9.47 -47.99
CA SER A 860 0.50 9.60 -49.33
C SER A 860 -0.66 8.62 -49.60
N ASN A 861 -0.88 7.66 -48.70
CA ASN A 861 -1.94 6.64 -48.80
C ASN A 861 -3.15 6.99 -47.91
N GLU A 862 -4.26 6.26 -48.08
CA GLU A 862 -5.43 6.40 -47.20
C GLU A 862 -5.11 5.95 -45.76
N ASN A 863 -5.56 6.72 -44.76
CA ASN A 863 -5.38 6.38 -43.36
C ASN A 863 -6.36 5.26 -42.94
N ASN A 864 -5.90 4.01 -43.00
CA ASN A 864 -6.65 2.83 -42.54
C ASN A 864 -5.73 1.85 -41.80
N ILE A 865 -6.31 0.87 -41.11
CA ILE A 865 -5.57 -0.06 -40.27
C ILE A 865 -4.60 -0.95 -41.06
N ASP A 866 -4.96 -1.39 -42.27
CA ASP A 866 -4.11 -2.25 -43.08
C ASP A 866 -2.85 -1.50 -43.55
N ASN A 867 -2.98 -0.22 -43.92
CA ASN A 867 -1.84 0.65 -44.25
C ASN A 867 -0.96 0.94 -43.02
N LYS A 868 -1.53 1.04 -41.81
CA LYS A 868 -0.75 1.16 -40.56
C LYS A 868 0.03 -0.12 -40.23
N ILE A 869 -0.57 -1.30 -40.47
CA ILE A 869 0.10 -2.58 -40.32
C ILE A 869 1.29 -2.69 -41.28
N GLU A 870 1.11 -2.25 -42.53
CA GLU A 870 2.19 -2.23 -43.52
C GLU A 870 3.28 -1.21 -43.18
N LEU A 871 2.91 0.00 -42.73
CA LEU A 871 3.86 0.99 -42.21
C LEU A 871 4.71 0.39 -41.07
N LEU A 872 4.07 -0.27 -40.10
CA LEU A 872 4.78 -0.89 -38.99
C LEU A 872 5.74 -1.97 -39.48
N LYS A 873 5.30 -2.84 -40.40
CA LYS A 873 6.14 -3.88 -41.00
C LYS A 873 7.38 -3.29 -41.68
N ASN A 874 7.22 -2.20 -42.44
CA ASN A 874 8.32 -1.54 -43.12
C ASN A 874 9.30 -0.90 -42.13
N ILE A 875 8.79 -0.26 -41.07
CA ILE A 875 9.64 0.28 -40.01
C ILE A 875 10.38 -0.84 -39.29
N GLU A 876 9.71 -1.91 -38.87
CA GLU A 876 10.35 -3.07 -38.22
C GLU A 876 11.51 -3.63 -39.07
N ASN A 877 11.30 -3.82 -40.37
CA ASN A 877 12.34 -4.30 -41.27
C ASN A 877 13.57 -3.38 -41.30
N GLU A 878 13.38 -2.07 -41.14
CA GLU A 878 14.47 -1.10 -41.08
C GLU A 878 15.19 -1.11 -39.72
N ILE A 879 14.50 -1.36 -38.60
CA ILE A 879 15.04 -1.15 -37.23
C ILE A 879 15.34 -2.44 -36.44
N ASN A 880 15.05 -3.63 -36.96
CA ASN A 880 15.17 -4.90 -36.21
C ASN A 880 16.59 -5.24 -35.73
N ASP A 881 17.62 -4.65 -36.33
CA ASP A 881 19.04 -4.81 -35.98
C ASP A 881 19.52 -3.84 -34.87
N ILE A 882 18.69 -2.90 -34.44
CA ILE A 882 19.03 -1.97 -33.35
C ILE A 882 19.18 -2.74 -32.04
N ASN A 883 20.23 -2.44 -31.27
CA ASN A 883 20.62 -3.24 -30.09
C ASN A 883 19.48 -3.45 -29.08
N VAL A 884 18.69 -2.40 -28.81
CA VAL A 884 17.53 -2.47 -27.89
C VAL A 884 16.42 -3.41 -28.38
N LEU A 885 16.28 -3.61 -29.70
CA LEU A 885 15.28 -4.51 -30.28
C LEU A 885 15.83 -5.93 -30.47
N SER A 886 17.08 -6.06 -30.90
CA SER A 886 17.70 -7.35 -31.21
C SER A 886 17.79 -8.27 -29.99
N GLU A 887 17.94 -7.73 -28.78
CA GLU A 887 17.93 -8.51 -27.52
C GLU A 887 16.58 -9.20 -27.22
N GLU A 888 15.46 -8.61 -27.65
CA GLU A 888 14.10 -9.09 -27.35
C GLU A 888 13.37 -9.61 -28.59
N PHE A 889 14.02 -9.57 -29.76
CA PHE A 889 13.45 -10.07 -31.00
C PHE A 889 13.32 -11.59 -30.95
N ILE A 890 12.10 -12.08 -31.16
CA ILE A 890 11.80 -13.51 -31.14
C ILE A 890 11.37 -13.94 -32.53
N GLU A 891 12.24 -14.65 -33.24
CA GLU A 891 11.91 -15.22 -34.53
C GLU A 891 10.73 -16.20 -34.43
N SER A 892 9.72 -15.97 -35.27
CA SER A 892 8.55 -16.82 -35.47
C SER A 892 8.09 -16.78 -36.91
N VAL A 893 7.64 -17.92 -37.43
CA VAL A 893 7.06 -18.03 -38.78
C VAL A 893 5.75 -17.25 -38.89
N ASN A 894 5.07 -17.00 -37.77
CA ASN A 894 3.76 -16.36 -37.71
C ASN A 894 3.83 -14.86 -37.39
N GLN A 895 4.98 -14.20 -37.49
CA GLN A 895 5.14 -12.80 -37.04
C GLN A 895 4.16 -11.83 -37.73
N ASP A 896 3.95 -11.99 -39.03
CA ASP A 896 2.99 -11.17 -39.80
C ASP A 896 1.55 -11.37 -39.31
N GLU A 897 1.14 -12.62 -39.07
CA GLU A 897 -0.19 -12.92 -38.54
C GLU A 897 -0.38 -12.41 -37.11
N ILE A 898 0.66 -12.51 -36.26
CA ILE A 898 0.64 -11.98 -34.90
C ILE A 898 0.48 -10.45 -34.93
N ARG A 899 1.24 -9.75 -35.78
CA ARG A 899 1.15 -8.29 -35.95
C ARG A 899 -0.27 -7.86 -36.33
N GLU A 900 -0.81 -8.51 -37.36
CA GLU A 900 -2.13 -8.20 -37.88
C GLU A 900 -3.21 -8.41 -36.81
N LYS A 901 -3.24 -9.59 -36.18
CA LYS A 901 -4.22 -9.89 -35.12
C LYS A 901 -4.08 -8.97 -33.92
N TRP A 902 -2.84 -8.64 -33.53
CA TRP A 902 -2.57 -7.75 -32.41
C TRP A 902 -3.12 -6.35 -32.65
N LEU A 903 -2.82 -5.73 -33.80
CA LEU A 903 -3.30 -4.38 -34.15
C LEU A 903 -4.79 -4.31 -34.46
N LYS A 904 -5.40 -5.41 -34.92
CA LYS A 904 -6.85 -5.54 -35.13
C LYS A 904 -7.65 -5.85 -33.85
N ALA A 905 -7.03 -5.69 -32.67
CA ALA A 905 -7.65 -5.91 -31.36
C ALA A 905 -8.24 -7.32 -31.14
N ILE A 906 -7.70 -8.34 -31.82
CA ILE A 906 -8.10 -9.74 -31.60
C ILE A 906 -7.66 -10.17 -30.18
N PRO A 907 -8.51 -10.88 -29.40
CA PRO A 907 -8.18 -11.33 -28.06
C PRO A 907 -6.86 -12.08 -28.00
N LEU A 908 -6.10 -11.89 -26.91
CA LEU A 908 -4.77 -12.50 -26.78
C LEU A 908 -4.88 -14.01 -26.57
N SER A 909 -5.99 -14.48 -25.99
CA SER A 909 -6.32 -15.91 -25.88
C SER A 909 -6.37 -16.61 -27.24
N GLU A 910 -6.82 -15.92 -28.29
CA GLU A 910 -6.82 -16.43 -29.66
C GLU A 910 -5.44 -16.34 -30.30
N ILE A 911 -4.73 -15.22 -30.11
CA ILE A 911 -3.38 -15.01 -30.64
C ILE A 911 -2.38 -16.01 -30.03
N ALA A 912 -2.55 -16.36 -28.75
CA ALA A 912 -1.68 -17.27 -28.00
C ALA A 912 -1.64 -18.71 -28.57
N THR A 913 -2.57 -19.06 -29.47
CA THR A 913 -2.53 -20.33 -30.20
C THR A 913 -1.37 -20.43 -31.20
N LEU A 914 -0.81 -19.29 -31.61
CA LEU A 914 0.32 -19.20 -32.53
C LEU A 914 1.66 -19.36 -31.80
N GLU A 915 2.64 -19.95 -32.49
CA GLU A 915 3.96 -20.21 -31.91
C GLU A 915 4.64 -18.92 -31.39
N LYS A 916 5.04 -18.94 -30.11
CA LYS A 916 5.72 -17.85 -29.37
C LYS A 916 4.94 -16.53 -29.30
N ALA A 917 3.68 -16.50 -29.69
CA ALA A 917 2.93 -15.25 -29.84
C ALA A 917 2.76 -14.46 -28.54
N THR A 918 2.49 -15.11 -27.41
CA THR A 918 2.42 -14.44 -26.10
C THR A 918 3.72 -13.72 -25.76
N SER A 919 4.87 -14.34 -26.03
CA SER A 919 6.17 -13.73 -25.76
C SER A 919 6.45 -12.55 -26.69
N ILE A 920 6.15 -12.69 -27.99
CA ILE A 920 6.31 -11.61 -28.98
C ILE A 920 5.45 -10.41 -28.61
N VAL A 921 4.16 -10.62 -28.33
CA VAL A 921 3.27 -9.54 -27.91
C VAL A 921 3.77 -8.86 -26.65
N THR A 922 4.07 -9.62 -25.60
CA THR A 922 4.39 -9.04 -24.29
C THR A 922 5.75 -8.37 -24.20
N LYS A 923 6.76 -8.86 -24.91
CA LYS A 923 8.14 -8.36 -24.83
C LYS A 923 8.48 -7.37 -25.95
N TYR A 924 7.96 -7.61 -27.16
CA TYR A 924 8.28 -6.81 -28.33
C TYR A 924 7.20 -5.75 -28.61
N TYR A 925 5.98 -6.16 -28.95
CA TYR A 925 4.91 -5.22 -29.32
C TYR A 925 4.39 -4.36 -28.16
N SER A 926 4.34 -4.87 -26.94
CA SER A 926 3.86 -4.10 -25.78
C SER A 926 4.97 -3.37 -25.01
N TYR A 927 6.23 -3.44 -25.47
CA TYR A 927 7.35 -2.84 -24.73
C TYR A 927 8.48 -2.28 -25.60
N SER A 928 9.33 -3.14 -26.19
CA SER A 928 10.56 -2.66 -26.84
C SER A 928 10.31 -1.87 -28.14
N LEU A 929 9.39 -2.34 -28.99
CA LEU A 929 9.08 -1.67 -30.25
C LEU A 929 8.39 -0.30 -30.06
N PRO A 930 7.32 -0.16 -29.26
CA PRO A 930 6.73 1.14 -28.97
C PRO A 930 7.74 2.16 -28.43
N TRP A 931 8.65 1.71 -27.56
CA TRP A 931 9.67 2.58 -26.98
C TRP A 931 10.60 3.16 -28.06
N VAL A 932 11.05 2.32 -29.00
CA VAL A 932 11.85 2.77 -30.15
C VAL A 932 11.07 3.71 -31.05
N LEU A 933 9.82 3.35 -31.39
CA LEU A 933 8.95 4.21 -32.21
C LEU A 933 8.79 5.60 -31.57
N ASN A 934 8.54 5.68 -30.26
CA ASN A 934 8.41 6.98 -29.60
C ASN A 934 9.71 7.79 -29.61
N GLY A 935 10.88 7.15 -29.45
CA GLY A 935 12.16 7.87 -29.60
C GLY A 935 12.37 8.39 -31.03
N VAL A 936 12.00 7.62 -32.06
CA VAL A 936 11.96 8.09 -33.46
C VAL A 936 11.03 9.30 -33.58
N SER A 937 9.83 9.24 -33.03
CA SER A 937 8.89 10.37 -33.02
C SER A 937 9.51 11.63 -32.39
N LYS A 938 10.21 11.52 -31.24
CA LYS A 938 10.84 12.68 -30.60
C LYS A 938 12.01 13.25 -31.40
N LYS A 939 12.76 12.41 -32.12
CA LYS A 939 13.79 12.86 -33.07
C LYS A 939 13.18 13.63 -34.24
N LEU A 940 12.10 13.11 -34.83
CA LEU A 940 11.37 13.79 -35.91
C LEU A 940 10.85 15.16 -35.46
N LYS A 941 10.28 15.25 -34.25
CA LYS A 941 9.86 16.52 -33.63
C LYS A 941 11.01 17.51 -33.49
N SER A 942 12.19 17.03 -33.11
CA SER A 942 13.40 17.85 -32.98
C SER A 942 13.93 18.38 -34.33
N LYS A 943 13.56 17.74 -35.44
CA LYS A 943 13.81 18.20 -36.82
C LYS A 943 12.65 19.00 -37.42
N GLU A 944 11.67 19.42 -36.59
CA GLU A 944 10.47 20.15 -37.00
C GLU A 944 9.52 19.39 -37.96
N LEU A 945 9.69 18.06 -38.08
CA LEU A 945 8.82 17.16 -38.84
C LEU A 945 7.61 16.74 -37.98
N ASN A 946 6.72 17.70 -37.73
CA ASN A 946 5.61 17.52 -36.77
C ASN A 946 4.59 16.47 -37.22
N VAL A 947 4.27 16.39 -38.52
CA VAL A 947 3.27 15.45 -39.05
C VAL A 947 3.77 14.01 -38.96
N GLU A 948 5.02 13.78 -39.38
CA GLU A 948 5.69 12.49 -39.28
C GLU A 948 5.86 12.08 -37.81
N SER A 949 6.24 13.02 -36.94
CA SER A 949 6.35 12.79 -35.50
C SER A 949 5.02 12.35 -34.87
N GLU A 950 3.92 13.05 -35.18
CA GLU A 950 2.58 12.71 -34.68
C GLU A 950 2.11 11.35 -35.19
N THR A 951 2.40 11.01 -36.44
CA THR A 951 2.07 9.72 -37.04
C THR A 951 2.76 8.56 -36.32
N ILE A 952 4.05 8.70 -36.03
CA ILE A 952 4.81 7.68 -35.31
C ILE A 952 4.45 7.64 -33.82
N GLU A 953 4.14 8.77 -33.20
CA GLU A 953 3.65 8.81 -31.81
C GLU A 953 2.33 8.05 -31.69
N GLU A 954 1.39 8.28 -32.62
CA GLU A 954 0.16 7.50 -32.70
C GLU A 954 0.45 6.01 -32.89
N LEU A 955 1.27 5.65 -33.88
CA LEU A 955 1.60 4.25 -34.17
C LEU A 955 2.21 3.55 -32.93
N SER A 956 3.10 4.23 -32.21
CA SER A 956 3.70 3.72 -30.98
C SER A 956 2.64 3.35 -29.93
N ILE A 957 1.64 4.21 -29.71
CA ILE A 957 0.54 3.96 -28.75
C ILE A 957 -0.34 2.79 -29.21
N LEU A 958 -0.68 2.74 -30.51
CA LEU A 958 -1.49 1.68 -31.10
C LEU A 958 -0.80 0.31 -30.97
N VAL A 959 0.50 0.26 -31.20
CA VAL A 959 1.31 -0.95 -31.07
C VAL A 959 1.45 -1.39 -29.62
N GLU A 960 1.69 -0.46 -28.68
CA GLU A 960 1.79 -0.79 -27.24
C GLU A 960 0.52 -1.50 -26.74
N LEU A 961 -0.64 -0.94 -27.11
CA LEU A 961 -1.94 -1.39 -26.62
C LEU A 961 -2.62 -2.44 -27.51
N GLY A 962 -2.13 -2.67 -28.73
CA GLY A 962 -2.74 -3.61 -29.68
C GLY A 962 -4.16 -3.17 -30.08
N LEU A 963 -4.30 -1.90 -30.44
CA LEU A 963 -5.57 -1.27 -30.77
C LEU A 963 -5.48 -0.54 -32.12
N PRO A 964 -6.57 -0.50 -32.91
CA PRO A 964 -6.48 -0.02 -34.29
C PRO A 964 -6.56 1.50 -34.44
N ASN A 965 -7.07 2.23 -33.44
CA ASN A 965 -7.24 3.69 -33.52
C ASN A 965 -7.22 4.36 -32.12
N LEU A 966 -6.99 5.68 -32.09
CA LEU A 966 -6.89 6.45 -30.83
C LEU A 966 -8.21 6.51 -30.03
N VAL A 967 -9.38 6.39 -30.65
CA VAL A 967 -10.66 6.37 -29.93
C VAL A 967 -10.77 5.10 -29.10
N SER A 968 -10.44 3.94 -29.70
CA SER A 968 -10.38 2.65 -29.00
C SER A 968 -9.35 2.66 -27.86
N VAL A 969 -8.20 3.34 -28.04
CA VAL A 969 -7.20 3.57 -26.97
C VAL A 969 -7.81 4.34 -25.80
N LYS A 970 -8.54 5.42 -26.06
CA LYS A 970 -9.15 6.24 -25.00
C LYS A 970 -10.25 5.48 -24.27
N ILE A 971 -11.05 4.69 -24.98
CA ILE A 971 -12.05 3.82 -24.36
C ILE A 971 -11.36 2.76 -23.50
N TYR A 972 -10.29 2.13 -23.99
CA TYR A 972 -9.51 1.17 -23.22
C TYR A 972 -8.95 1.79 -21.93
N GLN A 973 -8.35 2.97 -22.04
CA GLN A 973 -7.78 3.72 -20.91
C GLN A 973 -8.86 4.28 -19.97
N SER A 974 -10.10 4.48 -20.42
CA SER A 974 -11.22 4.91 -19.59
C SER A 974 -11.62 3.87 -18.53
N GLY A 975 -11.26 2.60 -18.74
CA GLY A 975 -11.47 1.50 -17.81
C GLY A 975 -11.97 0.20 -18.43
N ILE A 976 -12.21 0.16 -19.75
CA ILE A 976 -12.61 -1.04 -20.50
C ILE A 976 -11.35 -1.87 -20.82
N ARG A 977 -10.92 -2.75 -19.91
CA ARG A 977 -9.67 -3.52 -20.04
C ARG A 977 -9.82 -4.78 -20.90
N SER A 978 -10.44 -4.64 -22.06
CA SER A 978 -10.54 -5.64 -23.13
C SER A 978 -10.36 -4.91 -24.46
N ARG A 979 -9.41 -5.36 -25.27
CA ARG A 979 -9.08 -4.70 -26.55
C ARG A 979 -10.22 -4.90 -27.54
N SER A 980 -10.74 -6.12 -27.62
CA SER A 980 -11.89 -6.45 -28.45
C SER A 980 -13.12 -5.60 -28.09
N SER A 981 -13.45 -5.49 -26.79
CA SER A 981 -14.57 -4.67 -26.31
C SER A 981 -14.34 -3.17 -26.53
N ALA A 982 -13.12 -2.67 -26.30
CA ALA A 982 -12.80 -1.26 -26.50
C ALA A 982 -12.86 -0.85 -27.98
N ASN A 983 -12.43 -1.74 -28.89
CA ASN A 983 -12.57 -1.53 -30.32
C ASN A 983 -14.04 -1.52 -30.75
N GLU A 984 -14.83 -2.49 -30.30
CA GLU A 984 -16.28 -2.55 -30.58
C GLU A 984 -17.01 -1.28 -30.12
N ILE A 985 -16.76 -0.83 -28.89
CA ILE A 985 -17.38 0.41 -28.37
C ILE A 985 -16.90 1.64 -29.15
N SER A 986 -15.69 1.63 -29.71
CA SER A 986 -15.17 2.77 -30.47
C SER A 986 -15.94 3.04 -31.76
N GLU A 987 -16.59 2.01 -32.32
CA GLU A 987 -17.44 2.14 -33.52
C GLU A 987 -18.72 2.95 -33.26
N LEU A 988 -19.06 3.22 -32.00
CA LEU A 988 -20.19 4.06 -31.60
C LEU A 988 -19.87 5.57 -31.63
N TYR A 989 -18.60 5.94 -31.82
CA TYR A 989 -18.14 7.33 -31.80
C TYR A 989 -17.63 7.77 -33.17
N ASP A 990 -17.98 9.00 -33.56
CA ASP A 990 -17.40 9.63 -34.74
C ASP A 990 -15.92 9.97 -34.53
N TYR A 991 -15.12 9.84 -35.60
CA TYR A 991 -13.68 10.14 -35.58
C TYR A 991 -13.36 11.59 -35.16
N GLU A 992 -14.28 12.54 -35.35
CA GLU A 992 -14.11 13.96 -34.97
C GLU A 992 -14.00 14.18 -33.46
N LEU A 993 -14.35 13.20 -32.63
CA LEU A 993 -14.28 13.31 -31.17
C LEU A 993 -12.89 13.00 -30.59
N TRP A 994 -11.90 12.69 -31.43
CA TRP A 994 -10.56 12.33 -30.96
C TRP A 994 -9.87 13.42 -30.13
N ASP A 995 -10.25 14.70 -30.20
CA ASP A 995 -9.63 15.75 -29.39
C ASP A 995 -10.04 15.72 -27.91
N LYS A 996 -11.10 14.98 -27.58
CA LYS A 996 -11.65 14.89 -26.23
C LYS A 996 -10.73 14.11 -25.29
N SER A 997 -10.76 14.46 -24.00
CA SER A 997 -9.94 13.78 -22.97
C SER A 997 -10.47 12.38 -22.65
N ILE A 998 -9.64 11.52 -22.06
CA ILE A 998 -10.07 10.19 -21.56
C ILE A 998 -11.23 10.34 -20.56
N LYS A 999 -11.22 11.41 -19.77
CA LYS A 999 -12.29 11.76 -18.82
C LYS A 999 -13.63 12.02 -19.50
N PHE A 1000 -13.62 12.66 -20.67
CA PHE A 1000 -14.84 12.85 -21.48
C PHE A 1000 -15.46 11.51 -21.87
N TYR A 1001 -14.68 10.61 -22.51
CA TYR A 1001 -15.17 9.29 -22.90
C TYR A 1001 -15.66 8.48 -21.70
N LYS A 1002 -14.92 8.51 -20.59
CA LYS A 1002 -15.33 7.85 -19.35
C LYS A 1002 -16.71 8.35 -18.88
N ASN A 1003 -16.91 9.66 -18.80
CA ASN A 1003 -18.17 10.23 -18.33
C ASN A 1003 -19.32 9.94 -19.28
N ASP A 1004 -19.10 10.10 -20.58
CA ASP A 1004 -20.12 9.83 -21.60
C ASP A 1004 -20.59 8.37 -21.59
N LEU A 1005 -19.64 7.41 -21.50
CA LEU A 1005 -19.97 5.98 -21.36
C LEU A 1005 -20.77 5.68 -20.08
N ILE A 1006 -20.52 6.42 -18.99
CA ILE A 1006 -21.23 6.24 -17.71
C ILE A 1006 -22.64 6.84 -17.77
N GLU A 1007 -22.78 8.04 -18.32
CA GLU A 1007 -24.04 8.77 -18.44
C GLU A 1007 -25.01 8.08 -19.41
N ASN A 1008 -24.49 7.55 -20.52
CA ASN A 1008 -25.27 6.93 -21.59
C ASN A 1008 -25.24 5.38 -21.56
N ILE A 1009 -24.86 4.78 -20.43
CA ILE A 1009 -24.69 3.33 -20.30
C ILE A 1009 -25.91 2.50 -20.72
N GLU A 1010 -27.11 2.98 -20.40
CA GLU A 1010 -28.37 2.28 -20.70
C GLU A 1010 -28.62 2.17 -22.21
N ILE A 1011 -28.06 3.08 -23.01
CA ILE A 1011 -28.15 3.08 -24.46
C ILE A 1011 -27.07 2.16 -25.03
N TYR A 1012 -25.82 2.35 -24.61
CA TYR A 1012 -24.68 1.64 -25.20
C TYR A 1012 -24.69 0.15 -24.92
N LYS A 1013 -25.14 -0.29 -23.73
CA LYS A 1013 -25.13 -1.70 -23.33
C LYS A 1013 -25.97 -2.62 -24.23
N ASP A 1014 -26.97 -2.08 -24.92
CA ASP A 1014 -27.89 -2.82 -25.81
C ASP A 1014 -27.40 -2.84 -27.27
N LEU A 1015 -26.38 -2.03 -27.60
CA LEU A 1015 -25.81 -1.90 -28.95
C LEU A 1015 -24.53 -2.72 -29.15
N VAL A 1016 -23.99 -3.31 -28.08
CA VAL A 1016 -22.70 -4.01 -28.07
C VAL A 1016 -22.85 -5.46 -27.59
N SER A 1017 -21.81 -6.26 -27.79
CA SER A 1017 -21.71 -7.65 -27.33
C SER A 1017 -21.87 -7.80 -25.82
N ASP A 1018 -22.20 -9.01 -25.35
CA ASP A 1018 -22.32 -9.30 -23.91
C ASP A 1018 -21.02 -9.00 -23.13
N GLY A 1019 -19.86 -9.25 -23.75
CA GLY A 1019 -18.56 -8.92 -23.15
C GLY A 1019 -18.37 -7.41 -22.94
N ALA A 1020 -18.61 -6.62 -23.99
CA ALA A 1020 -18.51 -5.16 -23.93
C ALA A 1020 -19.56 -4.57 -22.98
N SER A 1021 -20.79 -5.10 -23.00
CA SER A 1021 -21.89 -4.70 -22.11
C SER A 1021 -21.52 -4.90 -20.64
N LYS A 1022 -20.94 -6.06 -20.28
CA LYS A 1022 -20.46 -6.32 -18.92
C LYS A 1022 -19.35 -5.35 -18.50
N TRP A 1023 -18.43 -5.00 -19.41
CA TRP A 1023 -17.40 -4.00 -19.14
C TRP A 1023 -17.97 -2.60 -18.90
N LEU A 1024 -18.97 -2.17 -19.67
CA LEU A 1024 -19.67 -0.89 -19.44
C LEU A 1024 -20.32 -0.85 -18.05
N VAL A 1025 -21.01 -1.93 -17.67
CA VAL A 1025 -21.62 -2.05 -16.34
C VAL A 1025 -20.57 -1.97 -15.23
N LEU A 1026 -19.41 -2.62 -15.41
CA LEU A 1026 -18.31 -2.52 -14.45
C LEU A 1026 -17.72 -1.11 -14.38
N LEU A 1027 -17.54 -0.44 -15.53
CA LEU A 1027 -17.04 0.93 -15.59
C LEU A 1027 -17.92 1.88 -14.76
N SER A 1028 -19.25 1.80 -14.93
CA SER A 1028 -20.20 2.60 -14.14
C SER A 1028 -20.12 2.26 -12.65
N LYS A 1029 -20.07 0.98 -12.28
CA LYS A 1029 -19.99 0.57 -10.86
C LYS A 1029 -18.68 0.99 -10.19
N PHE A 1030 -17.56 0.97 -10.89
CA PHE A 1030 -16.29 1.46 -10.36
C PHE A 1030 -16.22 2.99 -10.30
N SER A 1031 -17.07 3.67 -11.06
CA SER A 1031 -17.06 5.14 -11.17
C SER A 1031 -18.16 5.83 -10.35
N LYS A 1032 -19.23 5.12 -9.95
CA LYS A 1032 -20.25 5.64 -9.03
C LYS A 1032 -19.62 5.95 -7.67
N ARG A 1033 -19.19 7.20 -7.50
CA ARG A 1033 -18.81 7.79 -6.22
C ARG A 1033 -20.11 8.20 -5.53
N GLU A 1034 -20.37 7.66 -4.34
CA GLU A 1034 -21.56 8.00 -3.56
C GLU A 1034 -21.43 9.40 -2.94
N ILE A 1035 -21.52 10.47 -3.75
CA ILE A 1035 -21.86 11.78 -3.22
C ILE A 1035 -23.37 11.78 -3.01
N SER A 1036 -23.81 11.86 -1.76
CA SER A 1036 -25.25 11.90 -1.48
C SER A 1036 -25.73 13.34 -1.54
N VAL A 1037 -26.77 13.58 -2.33
CA VAL A 1037 -27.43 14.88 -2.40
C VAL A 1037 -28.57 14.90 -1.38
N LEU A 1038 -28.64 15.95 -0.58
CA LEU A 1038 -29.66 16.14 0.46
C LEU A 1038 -30.51 17.37 0.16
N GLN A 1039 -31.81 17.27 0.43
CA GLN A 1039 -32.69 18.42 0.37
C GLN A 1039 -32.39 19.36 1.55
N PRO A 1040 -32.08 20.65 1.31
CA PRO A 1040 -31.81 21.60 2.37
C PRO A 1040 -33.09 21.91 3.16
N ILE A 1041 -32.94 22.10 4.47
CA ILE A 1041 -34.01 22.59 5.33
C ILE A 1041 -33.94 24.13 5.33
N PRO A 1042 -35.07 24.84 5.09
CA PRO A 1042 -35.10 26.31 5.14
C PRO A 1042 -34.68 26.87 6.50
N ASP A 1043 -34.07 28.05 6.48
CA ASP A 1043 -33.73 28.80 7.69
C ASP A 1043 -34.98 29.03 8.56
N PHE A 1044 -34.84 28.88 9.87
CA PHE A 1044 -35.97 28.93 10.80
C PHE A 1044 -35.69 29.67 12.09
N THR A 1045 -36.75 30.15 12.74
CA THR A 1045 -36.68 30.75 14.08
C THR A 1045 -37.03 29.73 15.15
N PHE A 1046 -36.23 29.65 16.22
CA PHE A 1046 -36.56 28.85 17.41
C PHE A 1046 -36.35 29.68 18.69
N PRO A 1047 -37.37 30.43 19.14
CA PRO A 1047 -37.21 31.49 20.13
C PRO A 1047 -36.65 31.02 21.48
N ASN A 1048 -35.74 31.80 22.07
CA ASN A 1048 -35.10 31.58 23.38
C ASN A 1048 -34.25 30.30 23.52
N ARG A 1049 -34.13 29.47 22.48
CA ARG A 1049 -33.32 28.24 22.52
C ARG A 1049 -31.83 28.48 22.36
N HIS A 1050 -31.44 29.53 21.63
CA HIS A 1050 -30.04 29.98 21.50
C HIS A 1050 -29.35 30.26 22.86
N LYS A 1051 -30.13 30.57 23.92
CA LYS A 1051 -29.63 30.76 25.29
C LYS A 1051 -29.13 29.47 25.94
N LYS A 1052 -29.58 28.30 25.45
CA LYS A 1052 -29.20 26.98 25.98
C LYS A 1052 -28.13 26.31 25.12
N THR A 1053 -28.18 26.51 23.81
CA THR A 1053 -27.20 25.95 22.86
C THR A 1053 -27.17 26.82 21.60
N THR A 1054 -26.02 26.88 20.93
CA THR A 1054 -25.85 27.59 19.64
C THR A 1054 -25.88 26.65 18.45
N ARG A 1055 -25.94 25.33 18.68
CA ARG A 1055 -25.94 24.28 17.64
C ARG A 1055 -26.99 23.22 17.92
N LEU A 1056 -27.79 22.88 16.91
CA LEU A 1056 -28.82 21.84 16.96
C LEU A 1056 -28.57 20.73 15.94
N LEU A 1057 -28.96 19.51 16.32
CA LEU A 1057 -28.89 18.31 15.50
C LEU A 1057 -30.30 17.73 15.36
N ALA A 1058 -30.68 17.35 14.14
CA ALA A 1058 -31.93 16.64 13.88
C ALA A 1058 -31.72 15.14 14.04
N GLU A 1059 -32.43 14.54 15.00
CA GLU A 1059 -32.29 13.14 15.36
C GLU A 1059 -33.66 12.46 15.35
N LYS A 1060 -33.75 11.27 14.76
CA LYS A 1060 -34.92 10.39 14.85
C LYS A 1060 -34.62 9.28 15.84
N ILE A 1061 -35.24 9.36 17.01
CA ILE A 1061 -35.01 8.47 18.15
C ILE A 1061 -36.29 7.69 18.42
N ASN A 1062 -36.23 6.35 18.35
CA ASN A 1062 -37.39 5.47 18.56
C ASN A 1062 -38.62 5.83 17.69
N GLY A 1063 -38.40 6.35 16.48
CA GLY A 1063 -39.46 6.75 15.56
C GLY A 1063 -39.96 8.19 15.70
N VAL A 1064 -39.54 8.91 16.75
CA VAL A 1064 -39.94 10.29 17.08
C VAL A 1064 -38.81 11.25 16.69
N GLN A 1065 -39.13 12.44 16.18
CA GLN A 1065 -38.13 13.44 15.77
C GLN A 1065 -37.80 14.39 16.91
N TYR A 1066 -36.50 14.67 17.09
CA TYR A 1066 -35.98 15.56 18.13
C TYR A 1066 -34.98 16.55 17.55
N LEU A 1067 -34.93 17.75 18.14
CA LEU A 1067 -33.76 18.64 18.04
C LEU A 1067 -32.93 18.50 19.32
N THR A 1068 -31.65 18.19 19.16
CA THR A 1068 -30.73 17.95 20.28
C THR A 1068 -29.52 18.86 20.21
N SER A 1069 -28.96 19.24 21.38
CA SER A 1069 -27.63 19.84 21.44
C SER A 1069 -26.54 18.76 21.40
N PRO A 1070 -25.33 19.05 20.89
CA PRO A 1070 -24.23 18.08 20.85
C PRO A 1070 -23.85 17.44 22.20
N ASP A 1071 -24.05 18.16 23.30
CA ASP A 1071 -23.76 17.74 24.68
C ASP A 1071 -24.99 17.16 25.42
N TYR A 1072 -26.12 17.01 24.72
CA TYR A 1072 -27.42 16.56 25.26
C TYR A 1072 -27.96 17.35 26.46
N LYS A 1073 -27.49 18.57 26.71
CA LYS A 1073 -28.14 19.47 27.69
C LYS A 1073 -29.50 19.98 27.21
N PHE A 1074 -29.76 19.89 25.91
CA PHE A 1074 -31.00 20.28 25.29
C PHE A 1074 -31.51 19.15 24.37
N ILE A 1075 -32.75 18.73 24.59
CA ILE A 1075 -33.47 17.72 23.79
C ILE A 1075 -34.92 18.19 23.73
N GLU A 1076 -35.46 18.37 22.52
CA GLU A 1076 -36.85 18.80 22.33
C GLU A 1076 -37.53 17.94 21.28
N ASP A 1077 -38.69 17.36 21.63
CA ASP A 1077 -39.55 16.63 20.69
C ASP A 1077 -40.20 17.63 19.72
N ILE A 1078 -39.93 17.42 18.43
CA ILE A 1078 -40.41 18.29 17.34
C ILE A 1078 -41.40 17.56 16.43
N SER A 1079 -42.03 16.48 16.90
CA SER A 1079 -42.99 15.70 16.10
C SER A 1079 -44.24 16.49 15.68
N THR A 1080 -44.46 17.66 16.29
CA THR A 1080 -45.54 18.60 15.96
C THR A 1080 -45.05 19.88 15.25
N SER A 1081 -43.76 19.93 14.89
CA SER A 1081 -43.16 21.04 14.14
C SER A 1081 -43.79 21.19 12.75
N GLU A 1082 -43.96 22.43 12.29
CA GLU A 1082 -44.38 22.73 10.91
C GLU A 1082 -43.25 22.51 9.89
N ILE A 1083 -42.00 22.48 10.36
CA ILE A 1083 -40.80 22.22 9.55
C ILE A 1083 -40.52 20.73 9.57
N ASP A 1084 -40.40 20.13 8.39
CA ASP A 1084 -40.05 18.72 8.23
C ASP A 1084 -38.53 18.52 8.22
N PHE A 1085 -38.00 17.91 9.29
CA PHE A 1085 -36.59 17.55 9.40
C PHE A 1085 -36.30 16.11 8.90
N SER A 1086 -37.25 15.47 8.23
CA SER A 1086 -37.16 14.06 7.81
C SER A 1086 -35.92 13.74 6.98
N SER A 1087 -35.55 14.63 6.06
CA SER A 1087 -34.43 14.47 5.12
C SER A 1087 -33.04 14.51 5.76
N VAL A 1088 -32.93 15.02 7.00
CA VAL A 1088 -31.65 15.30 7.67
C VAL A 1088 -31.47 14.57 9.00
N ASN A 1089 -32.42 13.71 9.37
CA ASN A 1089 -32.36 12.96 10.62
C ASN A 1089 -31.18 12.01 10.68
N ASN A 1090 -30.45 12.02 11.79
CA ASN A 1090 -29.33 11.12 12.08
C ASN A 1090 -28.20 11.22 11.03
N ILE A 1091 -28.13 12.32 10.28
CA ILE A 1091 -27.08 12.53 9.27
C ILE A 1091 -25.85 13.15 9.93
N ASN A 1092 -24.80 12.34 10.05
CA ASN A 1092 -23.52 12.79 10.58
C ASN A 1092 -22.90 13.89 9.71
N GLY A 1093 -22.56 15.00 10.36
CA GLY A 1093 -21.96 16.18 9.74
C GLY A 1093 -22.94 17.30 9.44
N VAL A 1094 -24.26 17.04 9.50
CA VAL A 1094 -25.31 18.04 9.30
C VAL A 1094 -25.77 18.61 10.64
N PHE A 1095 -25.86 19.93 10.75
CA PHE A 1095 -26.35 20.64 11.94
C PHE A 1095 -26.93 22.00 11.59
N PHE A 1096 -27.57 22.61 12.58
CA PHE A 1096 -28.13 23.96 12.49
C PHE A 1096 -27.41 24.88 13.48
N ASP A 1097 -26.75 25.91 12.99
CA ASP A 1097 -26.12 26.93 13.82
C ASP A 1097 -27.00 28.17 13.91
N TYR A 1098 -27.05 28.76 15.11
CA TYR A 1098 -27.73 30.03 15.32
C TYR A 1098 -26.85 31.20 14.86
N ASP A 1099 -27.37 32.00 13.94
CA ASP A 1099 -26.73 33.24 13.49
C ASP A 1099 -27.28 34.43 14.30
N GLU A 1100 -26.40 35.06 15.09
CA GLU A 1100 -26.79 36.20 15.92
C GLU A 1100 -27.15 37.45 15.10
N SER A 1101 -26.70 37.54 13.85
CA SER A 1101 -26.91 38.73 13.02
C SER A 1101 -28.34 38.90 12.53
N ASP A 1102 -29.03 37.79 12.23
CA ASP A 1102 -30.42 37.77 11.76
C ASP A 1102 -31.37 36.98 12.67
N GLY A 1103 -30.85 36.28 13.68
CA GLY A 1103 -31.63 35.53 14.66
C GLY A 1103 -32.22 34.22 14.10
N LEU A 1104 -31.65 33.69 13.02
CA LEU A 1104 -32.09 32.46 12.35
C LEU A 1104 -31.17 31.29 12.65
N TRP A 1105 -31.74 30.08 12.58
CA TRP A 1105 -30.99 28.83 12.58
C TRP A 1105 -30.73 28.41 11.14
N LYS A 1106 -29.45 28.25 10.79
CA LYS A 1106 -28.99 27.96 9.43
C LYS A 1106 -28.38 26.59 9.35
N MET A 1107 -28.75 25.85 8.31
CA MET A 1107 -28.25 24.51 8.04
C MET A 1107 -26.81 24.55 7.52
N ASN A 1108 -25.95 23.71 8.09
CA ASN A 1108 -24.55 23.58 7.73
C ASN A 1108 -24.16 22.11 7.58
N ASN A 1109 -23.08 21.85 6.84
CA ASN A 1109 -22.55 20.51 6.60
C ASN A 1109 -21.03 20.48 6.71
N LEU A 1110 -20.51 19.54 7.51
CA LEU A 1110 -19.07 19.25 7.62
C LEU A 1110 -18.65 17.97 6.90
N ASN A 1111 -19.59 17.21 6.33
CA ASN A 1111 -19.30 15.98 5.62
C ASN A 1111 -19.03 16.27 4.13
N PRO A 1112 -17.79 16.13 3.65
CA PRO A 1112 -17.42 16.48 2.27
C PRO A 1112 -18.02 15.52 1.22
N TYR A 1113 -18.58 14.39 1.66
CA TYR A 1113 -19.28 13.43 0.80
C TYR A 1113 -20.79 13.70 0.69
N LEU A 1114 -21.28 14.78 1.31
CA LEU A 1114 -22.67 15.24 1.23
C LEU A 1114 -22.71 16.60 0.53
N LYS A 1115 -23.66 16.76 -0.39
CA LYS A 1115 -23.97 18.06 -1.01
C LYS A 1115 -25.44 18.39 -0.82
N PHE A 1116 -25.77 19.67 -0.75
CA PHE A 1116 -27.15 20.12 -0.79
C PHE A 1116 -27.62 20.24 -2.24
N GLU A 1117 -28.87 19.91 -2.48
CA GLU A 1117 -29.54 20.15 -3.77
C GLU A 1117 -29.57 21.67 -4.01
N GLU A 1118 -29.06 22.12 -5.18
CA GLU A 1118 -28.97 23.53 -5.57
C GLU A 1118 -30.33 24.14 -5.93
#